data_AF-A0A7S8C143-F1
#
_entry.id   AF-A0A7S8C143-F1
#
_cell.length_a   1.000
_cell.length_b   1.000
_cell.length_c   1.000
_cell.angle_alpha   90.00
_cell.angle_beta   90.00
_cell.angle_gamma   90.00
#
_symmetry.space_group_name_H-M   'P 1'
#
loop_
_entity.id
_entity.type
_entity.pdbx_description
1 polymer ?
#
loop_
_entity_poly.entity_id
_entity_poly.type
_entity_poly.pdbx_seq_one_letter_code
_entity_poly.pdbx_strand_id
1 'polypeptide(L)'
;MVERWYRRALPVRKSGRQGIGFGALTLLVLGAALPVAGTSPASAQSAGDFPAREGVVAVTGFSGTVAPGNDEIPPGRTALDETVIDPDGGSLKLFDVSAGKGPPHGQLIGGEPVLSVPARTIGQVFGLALDDAEVPNIYAGASSAFGLQIVAPGDNGRAVRVKAGQPDAAWMTGQFGAGGGPGSVWRIDGRTGDVSLFATVSGPDGPNSGPGLGNLAYDADHQQLYVSDLDTGLIHRLDLSGLDLGTFDHGVAARPAAGLEPAADDTSARADIASPAFNAENPATWGLTAPERRIWGLAYHSGRLYYAVWQGPEVWSVSIGPDGSFGDDPRREVAVPGDPRAYPVSDIAFDGEGGMILAQRGDIRSRYDYSIFALPRRTRVLRYEPAGPEGSGRWSTSPETYAIGFPATSQNASGGVSLGYGYDASGDLDTESCFATVWATGDALRQSASERAELMETGPTTVHGAQAVSTPLTEPRNMPPWTSYFLDYDGRFEDPNSAGHVGDIEAVTRCPAAPATRMAEAPSEPEAAPEPEPEQEPAAEQDMQTEDAQPQAEAEAEAERKAEPDGAQDDAAMAPETEAEPEAEPESEPAPDSQAAPASEPEAPVDERARAPDLAVTVRADADACEPGAACSFTVVIANEGGAAYSGQLAILDRIEPAGARLADASPDPWSCVDLRSEYVCIHPDATLEPDETAELRLDIRAPRGGSGSVRNCSQALWNGATLRARIAAAQAGLNERGLSAGPVDGIMGSKTRSAIEAFRSSTELPAGGEVDEELMAALYGRWGVGDLDQSNDSDCAVPGEASREAPAPPPASDEPQDTAMPEDAPTPEDTQAACTGGQIRDADTGQCACPSGKPVWNAAKGTCVADTAKPETATPALCRGGQVWSEPKSQCVCPPTKPRWNETGQRCEGA
;
A
#
# COMPACT_ATOMS: atom_id res chain seq x y z
N MET A 1 43.20 4.63 -30.84
CA MET A 1 43.69 3.49 -30.01
C MET A 1 42.46 2.87 -29.39
N VAL A 2 42.18 1.57 -29.47
CA VAL A 2 42.92 0.45 -30.10
C VAL A 2 41.98 -0.35 -31.03
N GLU A 3 42.54 -1.05 -32.01
CA GLU A 3 41.86 -1.87 -33.02
C GLU A 3 42.02 -3.36 -32.68
N ARG A 4 41.08 -4.23 -33.12
CA ARG A 4 41.02 -5.72 -32.95
C ARG A 4 40.38 -6.14 -31.61
N TRP A 5 39.66 -7.27 -31.53
CA TRP A 5 39.76 -8.51 -32.33
C TRP A 5 38.42 -9.06 -32.86
N TYR A 6 38.43 -9.66 -34.05
CA TYR A 6 37.44 -10.65 -34.47
C TYR A 6 37.98 -11.58 -35.59
N ARG A 7 37.39 -12.78 -35.70
CA ARG A 7 37.58 -13.83 -36.75
C ARG A 7 38.93 -14.57 -36.84
N ARG A 8 38.86 -15.88 -36.55
CA ARG A 8 39.21 -17.03 -37.42
C ARG A 8 38.87 -18.32 -36.66
N ALA A 9 38.51 -19.47 -37.22
CA ALA A 9 37.96 -19.93 -38.50
C ALA A 9 37.97 -21.48 -38.43
N LEU A 10 37.02 -22.18 -39.06
CA LEU A 10 36.91 -23.64 -39.01
C LEU A 10 38.11 -24.38 -39.63
N PRO A 11 38.23 -25.69 -39.33
CA PRO A 11 38.43 -26.64 -40.42
C PRO A 11 37.45 -27.83 -40.41
N VAL A 12 36.90 -28.15 -41.59
CA VAL A 12 36.15 -29.39 -41.86
C VAL A 12 37.10 -30.44 -42.45
N ARG A 13 36.98 -31.71 -42.07
CA ARG A 13 37.35 -32.82 -42.99
C ARG A 13 36.58 -34.13 -42.75
N LYS A 14 36.62 -34.99 -43.76
CA LYS A 14 35.73 -36.14 -43.96
C LYS A 14 36.42 -37.49 -43.71
N SER A 15 35.56 -38.51 -43.64
CA SER A 15 35.72 -39.89 -44.16
C SER A 15 36.34 -40.97 -43.27
N GLY A 16 35.52 -42.01 -43.06
CA GLY A 16 35.83 -43.39 -42.68
C GLY A 16 34.72 -44.27 -43.25
N ARG A 17 35.00 -45.51 -43.67
CA ARG A 17 34.07 -46.35 -44.44
C ARG A 17 34.34 -47.84 -44.15
N GLN A 18 33.33 -48.68 -44.37
CA GLN A 18 33.29 -50.14 -44.14
C GLN A 18 33.06 -50.53 -42.66
N GLY A 19 32.49 -51.70 -42.35
CA GLY A 19 32.15 -52.83 -43.24
C GLY A 19 30.80 -53.50 -42.94
N ILE A 20 30.40 -54.42 -43.83
CA ILE A 20 29.17 -55.23 -43.72
C ILE A 20 29.52 -56.58 -43.07
N GLY A 21 28.68 -57.08 -42.17
CA GLY A 21 28.76 -58.43 -41.62
C GLY A 21 27.39 -59.11 -41.63
N PHE A 22 27.28 -60.25 -42.33
CA PHE A 22 26.04 -61.04 -42.46
C PHE A 22 26.24 -62.42 -41.82
N GLY A 23 25.25 -62.88 -41.03
CA GLY A 23 25.20 -64.21 -40.41
C GLY A 23 24.18 -64.18 -39.25
N ALA A 24 22.99 -64.78 -39.31
CA ALA A 24 22.63 -66.19 -39.55
C ALA A 24 23.08 -67.14 -38.42
N LEU A 25 22.29 -68.12 -37.93
CA LEU A 25 20.84 -68.41 -38.07
C LEU A 25 20.53 -69.62 -37.16
N THR A 26 19.54 -69.54 -36.25
CA THR A 26 19.00 -70.74 -35.56
C THR A 26 17.51 -70.58 -35.23
N LEU A 27 16.70 -71.63 -35.44
CA LEU A 27 15.26 -71.67 -35.13
C LEU A 27 14.93 -72.64 -33.98
N LEU A 28 13.83 -72.36 -33.26
CA LEU A 28 12.84 -73.27 -32.59
C LEU A 28 11.88 -72.34 -31.79
N VAL A 29 10.63 -72.02 -32.17
CA VAL A 29 9.40 -72.85 -32.37
C VAL A 29 8.95 -73.48 -31.03
N LEU A 30 7.72 -73.35 -30.48
CA LEU A 30 6.35 -73.15 -31.02
C LEU A 30 5.50 -72.06 -30.31
N GLY A 31 4.49 -71.51 -31.01
CA GLY A 31 3.13 -71.27 -30.48
C GLY A 31 2.81 -69.90 -29.82
N ALA A 32 1.61 -69.31 -29.99
CA ALA A 32 0.46 -69.68 -30.83
C ALA A 32 -0.47 -68.46 -31.11
N ALA A 33 -1.42 -68.63 -32.04
CA ALA A 33 -2.60 -67.79 -32.34
C ALA A 33 -2.39 -66.32 -32.80
N LEU A 34 -2.74 -66.05 -34.07
CA LEU A 34 -3.15 -64.73 -34.58
C LEU A 34 -4.68 -64.62 -34.51
N PRO A 35 -5.23 -63.41 -34.32
CA PRO A 35 -6.06 -62.87 -35.40
C PRO A 35 -5.87 -61.36 -35.66
N VAL A 36 -6.00 -60.99 -36.94
CA VAL A 36 -6.47 -59.69 -37.48
C VAL A 36 -6.14 -58.43 -36.66
N ALA A 37 -5.02 -57.77 -37.00
CA ALA A 37 -4.87 -56.34 -36.75
C ALA A 37 -5.73 -55.55 -37.76
N GLY A 38 -6.90 -55.07 -37.33
CA GLY A 38 -7.66 -54.08 -38.08
C GLY A 38 -6.96 -52.72 -38.04
N THR A 39 -7.19 -51.88 -39.05
CA THR A 39 -6.78 -50.47 -39.02
C THR A 39 -7.65 -49.72 -38.02
N SER A 40 -7.17 -49.55 -36.79
CA SER A 40 -7.76 -48.60 -35.85
C SER A 40 -7.74 -47.20 -36.49
N PRO A 41 -8.80 -46.38 -36.32
CA PRO A 41 -8.70 -44.96 -36.64
C PRO A 41 -7.64 -44.30 -35.74
N ALA A 42 -7.14 -43.14 -36.14
CA ALA A 42 -6.40 -42.28 -35.21
C ALA A 42 -7.30 -42.00 -34.00
N SER A 43 -6.79 -42.24 -32.79
CA SER A 43 -7.49 -41.83 -31.57
C SER A 43 -7.70 -40.32 -31.63
N ALA A 44 -8.95 -39.88 -31.49
CA ALA A 44 -9.22 -38.47 -31.23
C ALA A 44 -8.47 -38.07 -29.96
N GLN A 45 -7.79 -36.92 -29.98
CA GLN A 45 -7.32 -36.30 -28.74
C GLN A 45 -8.57 -35.99 -27.89
N SER A 46 -8.51 -36.33 -26.60
CA SER A 46 -9.56 -36.02 -25.66
C SER A 46 -9.69 -34.50 -25.51
N ALA A 47 -10.86 -33.96 -25.83
CA ALA A 47 -11.19 -32.59 -25.43
C ALA A 47 -11.27 -32.53 -23.90
N GLY A 48 -10.66 -31.50 -23.29
CA GLY A 48 -10.82 -31.18 -21.86
C GLY A 48 -9.54 -31.04 -21.04
N ASP A 49 -8.36 -31.38 -21.57
CA ASP A 49 -7.09 -31.39 -20.80
C ASP A 49 -6.11 -30.31 -21.31
N PHE A 50 -6.56 -29.06 -21.30
CA PHE A 50 -5.79 -27.87 -21.66
C PHE A 50 -5.56 -26.99 -20.42
N PRO A 51 -4.42 -26.28 -20.28
CA PRO A 51 -4.19 -25.38 -19.15
C PRO A 51 -5.25 -24.27 -19.02
N ALA A 52 -5.51 -23.49 -20.07
CA ALA A 52 -6.48 -22.39 -20.07
C ALA A 52 -7.88 -22.87 -20.51
N ARG A 53 -8.45 -23.86 -19.80
CA ARG A 53 -9.82 -24.34 -20.03
C ARG A 53 -10.83 -23.60 -19.15
N GLU A 54 -12.11 -23.73 -19.50
CA GLU A 54 -13.21 -23.23 -18.66
C GLU A 54 -13.13 -23.77 -17.23
N GLY A 55 -13.44 -22.89 -16.27
CA GLY A 55 -13.29 -23.19 -14.84
C GLY A 55 -11.86 -23.06 -14.31
N VAL A 56 -10.94 -22.50 -15.08
CA VAL A 56 -9.60 -22.11 -14.61
C VAL A 56 -9.52 -20.59 -14.41
N VAL A 57 -8.80 -20.17 -13.37
CA VAL A 57 -8.34 -18.77 -13.21
C VAL A 57 -6.83 -18.70 -13.40
N ALA A 58 -6.36 -17.73 -14.17
CA ALA A 58 -4.96 -17.32 -14.22
C ALA A 58 -4.73 -16.24 -13.15
N VAL A 59 -3.64 -16.34 -12.39
CA VAL A 59 -3.31 -15.40 -11.29
C VAL A 59 -1.84 -15.06 -11.38
N THR A 60 -1.48 -13.79 -11.21
CA THR A 60 -0.07 -13.37 -11.08
C THR A 60 0.31 -13.09 -9.62
N GLY A 61 1.61 -13.14 -9.36
CA GLY A 61 2.15 -12.87 -8.04
C GLY A 61 3.67 -12.86 -8.02
N PHE A 62 4.20 -12.49 -6.87
CA PHE A 62 5.62 -12.60 -6.57
C PHE A 62 6.06 -14.07 -6.61
N SER A 63 7.18 -14.39 -7.27
CA SER A 63 7.64 -15.77 -7.36
C SER A 63 8.14 -16.36 -6.04
N GLY A 64 8.36 -15.52 -5.03
CA GLY A 64 8.98 -15.91 -3.76
C GLY A 64 10.49 -15.70 -3.80
N THR A 65 11.18 -16.23 -2.80
CA THR A 65 12.63 -16.04 -2.61
C THR A 65 13.36 -17.34 -2.31
N VAL A 66 14.66 -17.33 -2.64
CA VAL A 66 15.63 -18.35 -2.21
C VAL A 66 16.70 -17.68 -1.36
N ALA A 67 16.83 -18.12 -0.11
CA ALA A 67 17.97 -17.82 0.75
C ALA A 67 19.09 -18.85 0.52
N PRO A 68 20.37 -18.49 0.70
CA PRO A 68 21.47 -19.45 0.63
C PRO A 68 21.45 -20.45 1.80
N GLY A 69 22.18 -21.55 1.66
CA GLY A 69 22.57 -22.36 2.83
C GLY A 69 23.58 -21.60 3.71
N ASN A 70 23.59 -21.89 5.02
CA ASN A 70 24.44 -21.18 5.99
C ASN A 70 25.94 -21.17 5.61
N ASP A 71 26.43 -22.24 4.98
CA ASP A 71 27.82 -22.39 4.53
C ASP A 71 28.19 -21.51 3.31
N GLU A 72 27.23 -20.84 2.68
CA GLU A 72 27.43 -19.95 1.53
C GLU A 72 27.42 -18.45 1.88
N ILE A 73 27.05 -18.07 3.11
CA ILE A 73 26.90 -16.66 3.52
C ILE A 73 28.29 -16.01 3.70
N PRO A 74 28.62 -14.89 3.00
CA PRO A 74 29.90 -14.21 3.18
C PRO A 74 30.07 -13.59 4.58
N PRO A 75 31.30 -13.55 5.15
CA PRO A 75 31.54 -12.88 6.42
C PRO A 75 31.11 -11.41 6.39
N GLY A 76 30.31 -11.00 7.38
CA GLY A 76 29.78 -9.63 7.48
C GLY A 76 28.52 -9.36 6.66
N ARG A 77 27.90 -10.37 6.04
CA ARG A 77 26.55 -10.30 5.44
C ARG A 77 25.59 -11.21 6.19
N THR A 78 24.29 -10.89 6.16
CA THR A 78 23.23 -11.74 6.72
C THR A 78 22.72 -12.74 5.67
N ALA A 79 21.89 -13.70 6.09
CA ALA A 79 21.16 -14.55 5.14
C ALA A 79 20.26 -13.70 4.21
N LEU A 80 19.67 -12.61 4.71
CA LEU A 80 18.77 -11.72 3.97
C LEU A 80 19.48 -10.90 2.89
N ASP A 81 20.75 -10.56 3.13
CA ASP A 81 21.62 -9.89 2.14
C ASP A 81 21.97 -10.79 0.94
N GLU A 82 21.83 -12.10 1.10
CA GLU A 82 22.04 -13.10 0.06
C GLU A 82 20.72 -13.71 -0.45
N THR A 83 19.59 -13.40 0.17
CA THR A 83 18.26 -13.79 -0.30
C THR A 83 17.93 -13.08 -1.60
N VAL A 84 17.58 -13.86 -2.62
CA VAL A 84 17.24 -13.39 -3.97
C VAL A 84 15.83 -13.82 -4.38
N ILE A 85 15.29 -13.22 -5.44
CA ILE A 85 14.09 -13.71 -6.14
C ILE A 85 14.27 -15.19 -6.48
N ASP A 86 13.26 -16.01 -6.21
CA ASP A 86 13.21 -17.40 -6.65
C ASP A 86 13.01 -17.44 -8.18
N PRO A 87 13.97 -17.95 -8.97
CA PRO A 87 13.84 -18.04 -10.42
C PRO A 87 13.02 -19.27 -10.87
N ASP A 88 12.81 -20.28 -10.01
CA ASP A 88 11.95 -21.44 -10.28
C ASP A 88 10.53 -21.26 -9.75
N GLY A 89 10.34 -20.35 -8.80
CA GLY A 89 9.04 -19.93 -8.30
C GLY A 89 8.15 -19.35 -9.41
N GLY A 90 6.86 -19.74 -9.39
CA GLY A 90 5.86 -19.26 -10.35
C GLY A 90 5.48 -17.80 -10.10
N SER A 91 5.60 -16.93 -11.13
CA SER A 91 5.06 -15.56 -11.11
C SER A 91 3.69 -15.44 -11.82
N LEU A 92 3.31 -16.47 -12.59
CA LEU A 92 1.97 -16.64 -13.14
C LEU A 92 1.54 -18.10 -12.93
N LYS A 93 0.34 -18.33 -12.40
CA LYS A 93 -0.19 -19.67 -12.09
C LYS A 93 -1.64 -19.80 -12.55
N LEU A 94 -2.00 -20.98 -13.03
CA LEU A 94 -3.37 -21.32 -13.44
C LEU A 94 -3.94 -22.31 -12.42
N PHE A 95 -5.15 -22.07 -11.92
CA PHE A 95 -5.81 -22.93 -10.92
C PHE A 95 -7.17 -23.41 -11.40
N ASP A 96 -7.43 -24.72 -11.31
CA ASP A 96 -8.75 -25.29 -11.55
C ASP A 96 -9.67 -25.01 -10.36
N VAL A 97 -10.66 -24.15 -10.58
CA VAL A 97 -11.64 -23.70 -9.59
C VAL A 97 -13.04 -24.25 -9.90
N SER A 98 -13.13 -25.31 -10.69
CA SER A 98 -14.40 -25.93 -11.11
C SER A 98 -15.19 -26.65 -10.02
N ALA A 99 -14.60 -26.89 -8.84
CA ALA A 99 -15.23 -27.61 -7.73
C ALA A 99 -14.94 -26.96 -6.34
N GLY A 100 -15.94 -26.28 -5.79
CA GLY A 100 -15.95 -25.65 -4.46
C GLY A 100 -16.14 -26.59 -3.27
N LYS A 101 -16.39 -27.89 -3.55
CA LYS A 101 -16.48 -28.99 -2.56
C LYS A 101 -17.65 -28.80 -1.56
N GLY A 102 -18.78 -28.30 -2.05
CA GLY A 102 -19.91 -27.79 -1.27
C GLY A 102 -20.17 -26.31 -1.59
N PRO A 103 -21.36 -25.76 -1.25
CA PRO A 103 -21.67 -24.35 -1.48
C PRO A 103 -20.72 -23.41 -0.71
N PRO A 104 -20.65 -22.11 -1.06
CA PRO A 104 -19.73 -21.16 -0.43
C PRO A 104 -19.98 -21.00 1.08
N HIS A 105 -19.02 -21.42 1.90
CA HIS A 105 -18.96 -21.27 3.36
C HIS A 105 -17.51 -20.99 3.82
N GLY A 106 -16.83 -20.10 3.09
CA GLY A 106 -15.49 -19.62 3.41
C GLY A 106 -14.36 -20.65 3.29
N GLN A 107 -14.56 -21.78 2.60
CA GLN A 107 -13.58 -22.85 2.41
C GLN A 107 -12.54 -22.55 1.31
N LEU A 108 -11.50 -23.39 1.24
CA LEU A 108 -10.54 -23.36 0.13
C LEU A 108 -11.06 -24.01 -1.15
N ILE A 109 -10.98 -23.26 -2.25
CA ILE A 109 -11.15 -23.73 -3.63
C ILE A 109 -9.79 -23.76 -4.35
N GLY A 110 -9.71 -24.50 -5.45
CA GLY A 110 -8.43 -24.83 -6.07
C GLY A 110 -7.64 -25.92 -5.33
N GLY A 111 -6.37 -26.03 -5.70
CA GLY A 111 -5.40 -27.03 -5.26
C GLY A 111 -4.02 -26.71 -5.83
N GLU A 112 -3.24 -27.73 -6.19
CA GLU A 112 -2.01 -27.51 -6.98
C GLU A 112 -2.35 -26.85 -8.34
N PRO A 113 -1.56 -25.87 -8.81
CA PRO A 113 -1.86 -25.17 -10.06
C PRO A 113 -1.68 -26.11 -11.28
N VAL A 114 -2.59 -26.02 -12.25
CA VAL A 114 -2.53 -26.80 -13.50
C VAL A 114 -1.37 -26.38 -14.40
N LEU A 115 -0.88 -25.15 -14.23
CA LEU A 115 0.34 -24.62 -14.82
C LEU A 115 0.95 -23.57 -13.87
N SER A 116 2.27 -23.58 -13.71
CA SER A 116 3.01 -22.58 -12.95
C SER A 116 4.20 -22.10 -13.79
N VAL A 117 4.16 -20.86 -14.26
CA VAL A 117 5.17 -20.28 -15.15
C VAL A 117 6.23 -19.55 -14.32
N PRO A 118 7.51 -19.98 -14.37
CA PRO A 118 8.52 -19.54 -13.42
C PRO A 118 9.16 -18.20 -13.80
N ALA A 119 9.61 -17.45 -12.80
CA ALA A 119 10.23 -16.13 -12.98
C ALA A 119 11.50 -16.14 -13.85
N ARG A 120 12.23 -17.26 -13.94
CA ARG A 120 13.32 -17.44 -14.92
C ARG A 120 12.87 -17.23 -16.36
N THR A 121 11.59 -17.50 -16.67
CA THR A 121 11.02 -17.40 -18.00
C THR A 121 10.44 -16.02 -18.24
N ILE A 122 9.52 -15.56 -17.37
CA ILE A 122 8.71 -14.33 -17.59
C ILE A 122 9.09 -13.14 -16.69
N GLY A 123 9.92 -13.33 -15.68
CA GLY A 123 10.22 -12.31 -14.67
C GLY A 123 9.14 -12.23 -13.59
N GLN A 124 9.02 -11.05 -12.98
CA GLN A 124 7.85 -10.67 -12.19
C GLN A 124 6.83 -10.00 -13.11
N VAL A 125 5.64 -10.58 -13.23
CA VAL A 125 4.55 -10.05 -14.06
C VAL A 125 3.36 -9.64 -13.20
N PHE A 126 2.68 -8.53 -13.53
CA PHE A 126 1.45 -8.13 -12.86
C PHE A 126 0.25 -8.33 -13.79
N GLY A 127 0.06 -7.43 -14.75
CA GLY A 127 -1.17 -7.36 -15.52
C GLY A 127 -1.42 -8.55 -16.43
N LEU A 128 -2.68 -8.94 -16.57
CA LEU A 128 -3.15 -10.04 -17.41
C LEU A 128 -4.07 -9.57 -18.53
N ALA A 129 -4.20 -10.40 -19.57
CA ALA A 129 -5.33 -10.37 -20.50
C ALA A 129 -5.51 -11.76 -21.15
N LEU A 130 -6.76 -12.10 -21.50
CA LEU A 130 -7.11 -13.31 -22.24
C LEU A 130 -7.58 -12.97 -23.67
N ASP A 131 -7.14 -13.71 -24.69
CA ASP A 131 -7.70 -13.61 -26.04
C ASP A 131 -8.97 -14.47 -26.23
N ASP A 132 -9.73 -14.23 -27.31
CA ASP A 132 -10.96 -14.95 -27.64
C ASP A 132 -10.74 -16.27 -28.42
N ALA A 133 -9.51 -16.80 -28.40
CA ALA A 133 -9.25 -18.12 -28.97
C ALA A 133 -10.07 -19.19 -28.24
N GLU A 134 -10.46 -20.27 -28.94
CA GLU A 134 -11.26 -21.37 -28.35
C GLU A 134 -10.67 -21.89 -27.01
N VAL A 135 -9.35 -21.83 -26.86
CA VAL A 135 -8.67 -22.01 -25.58
C VAL A 135 -7.79 -20.77 -25.42
N PRO A 136 -8.20 -19.79 -24.60
CA PRO A 136 -7.58 -18.47 -24.54
C PRO A 136 -6.08 -18.50 -24.27
N ASN A 137 -5.32 -17.71 -25.03
CA ASN A 137 -3.93 -17.43 -24.70
C ASN A 137 -3.87 -16.36 -23.63
N ILE A 138 -2.93 -16.51 -22.71
CA ILE A 138 -2.76 -15.61 -21.57
C ILE A 138 -1.61 -14.67 -21.90
N TYR A 139 -1.87 -13.37 -21.81
CA TYR A 139 -0.89 -12.32 -21.98
C TYR A 139 -0.52 -11.75 -20.60
N ALA A 140 0.76 -11.49 -20.37
CA ALA A 140 1.27 -11.07 -19.06
C ALA A 140 2.33 -9.97 -19.17
N GLY A 141 2.12 -8.84 -18.49
CA GLY A 141 3.04 -7.70 -18.50
C GLY A 141 4.07 -7.75 -17.38
N ALA A 142 5.36 -7.66 -17.72
CA ALA A 142 6.45 -7.50 -16.75
C ALA A 142 6.28 -6.19 -15.96
N SER A 143 6.46 -6.21 -14.64
CA SER A 143 6.05 -5.07 -13.78
C SER A 143 6.88 -4.89 -12.50
N SER A 144 7.04 -3.64 -12.07
CA SER A 144 7.61 -3.27 -10.76
C SER A 144 6.66 -3.46 -9.57
N ALA A 145 5.43 -3.96 -9.78
CA ALA A 145 4.43 -4.16 -8.72
C ALA A 145 4.84 -5.14 -7.60
N PHE A 146 5.92 -5.92 -7.80
CA PHE A 146 6.56 -6.80 -6.82
C PHE A 146 8.01 -6.38 -6.51
N GLY A 147 8.30 -5.09 -6.62
CA GLY A 147 9.61 -4.51 -6.35
C GLY A 147 10.60 -4.61 -7.52
N LEU A 148 11.61 -3.73 -7.50
CA LEU A 148 12.74 -3.74 -8.42
C LEU A 148 14.03 -4.09 -7.69
N GLN A 149 14.61 -5.24 -8.03
CA GLN A 149 15.77 -5.81 -7.35
C GLN A 149 16.99 -5.81 -8.27
N ILE A 150 18.12 -5.36 -7.73
CA ILE A 150 19.40 -5.30 -8.44
C ILE A 150 20.48 -6.11 -7.74
N VAL A 151 21.43 -6.56 -8.54
CA VAL A 151 22.64 -7.29 -8.13
C VAL A 151 23.87 -6.63 -8.75
N ALA A 152 25.04 -6.82 -8.15
CA ALA A 152 26.32 -6.36 -8.68
C ALA A 152 27.40 -7.43 -8.50
N PRO A 153 28.56 -7.35 -9.18
CA PRO A 153 29.66 -8.28 -8.98
C PRO A 153 30.23 -8.23 -7.56
N GLY A 154 30.20 -9.34 -6.84
CA GLY A 154 30.91 -9.52 -5.57
C GLY A 154 32.37 -9.96 -5.76
N ASP A 155 33.16 -9.95 -4.69
CA ASP A 155 34.61 -10.22 -4.69
C ASP A 155 35.03 -11.57 -5.31
N ASN A 156 34.13 -12.56 -5.29
CA ASN A 156 34.34 -13.91 -5.84
C ASN A 156 33.76 -14.09 -7.27
N GLY A 157 33.16 -13.05 -7.85
CA GLY A 157 32.49 -13.10 -9.16
C GLY A 157 31.06 -13.66 -9.14
N ARG A 158 30.51 -14.03 -7.98
CA ARG A 158 29.06 -14.24 -7.80
C ARG A 158 28.36 -12.87 -7.88
N ALA A 159 27.18 -12.83 -8.47
CA ALA A 159 26.33 -11.64 -8.40
C ALA A 159 25.69 -11.58 -7.01
N VAL A 160 25.80 -10.43 -6.35
CA VAL A 160 25.40 -10.21 -4.96
C VAL A 160 24.35 -9.10 -4.90
N ARG A 161 23.30 -9.26 -4.08
CA ARG A 161 22.22 -8.28 -3.95
C ARG A 161 22.70 -6.96 -3.34
N VAL A 162 22.22 -5.86 -3.91
CA VAL A 162 22.52 -4.50 -3.43
C VAL A 162 21.25 -3.65 -3.40
N LYS A 163 21.23 -2.63 -2.53
CA LYS A 163 20.09 -1.70 -2.39
C LYS A 163 20.17 -0.52 -3.36
N ALA A 164 21.33 0.13 -3.42
CA ALA A 164 21.58 1.30 -4.26
C ALA A 164 22.20 0.92 -5.61
N GLY A 165 21.92 1.72 -6.65
CA GLY A 165 22.54 1.58 -7.97
C GLY A 165 24.04 1.91 -7.98
N GLN A 166 24.77 1.30 -8.92
CA GLN A 166 26.22 1.49 -9.09
C GLN A 166 26.68 0.98 -10.48
N PRO A 167 27.83 1.42 -11.03
CA PRO A 167 28.15 1.29 -12.45
C PRO A 167 28.11 -0.11 -13.10
N ASP A 168 28.34 -1.17 -12.31
CA ASP A 168 28.30 -2.57 -12.77
C ASP A 168 27.04 -3.33 -12.31
N ALA A 169 26.01 -2.61 -11.82
CA ALA A 169 24.75 -3.21 -11.38
C ALA A 169 23.92 -3.75 -12.56
N ALA A 170 23.18 -4.82 -12.31
CA ALA A 170 22.26 -5.45 -13.23
C ALA A 170 20.96 -5.82 -12.53
N TRP A 171 19.88 -5.97 -13.30
CA TRP A 171 18.62 -6.52 -12.80
C TRP A 171 18.82 -7.96 -12.30
N MET A 172 18.18 -8.29 -11.18
CA MET A 172 18.27 -9.61 -10.57
C MET A 172 17.68 -10.69 -11.50
N THR A 173 18.30 -11.87 -11.52
CA THR A 173 17.74 -13.04 -12.21
C THR A 173 16.34 -13.32 -11.69
N GLY A 174 15.35 -13.37 -12.58
CA GLY A 174 13.93 -13.48 -12.20
C GLY A 174 13.17 -12.15 -12.13
N GLN A 175 13.81 -10.99 -12.38
CA GLN A 175 13.12 -9.71 -12.46
C GLN A 175 12.29 -9.56 -13.75
N PHE A 176 12.88 -9.83 -14.93
CA PHE A 176 12.27 -9.56 -16.25
C PHE A 176 12.36 -10.72 -17.26
N GLY A 177 12.60 -11.95 -16.78
CA GLY A 177 12.55 -13.16 -17.60
C GLY A 177 13.74 -13.37 -18.55
N ALA A 178 13.66 -14.44 -19.35
CA ALA A 178 14.75 -14.89 -20.21
C ALA A 178 14.78 -14.13 -21.54
N GLY A 179 15.50 -13.01 -21.58
CA GLY A 179 15.63 -12.18 -22.78
C GLY A 179 14.54 -11.11 -22.95
N GLY A 180 13.67 -10.95 -21.94
CA GLY A 180 12.81 -9.78 -21.80
C GLY A 180 13.52 -8.61 -21.09
N GLY A 181 12.74 -7.59 -20.80
CA GLY A 181 13.12 -6.41 -20.02
C GLY A 181 11.87 -5.78 -19.37
N PRO A 182 11.98 -4.56 -18.81
CA PRO A 182 10.86 -3.90 -18.13
C PRO A 182 9.59 -3.81 -18.98
N GLY A 183 9.71 -3.39 -20.25
CA GLY A 183 8.56 -3.25 -21.17
C GLY A 183 8.07 -4.54 -21.82
N SER A 184 8.43 -5.73 -21.32
CA SER A 184 8.10 -7.00 -21.98
C SER A 184 6.69 -7.51 -21.67
N VAL A 185 5.98 -7.89 -22.73
CA VAL A 185 4.74 -8.66 -22.69
C VAL A 185 5.04 -10.10 -23.09
N TRP A 186 4.59 -11.05 -22.29
CA TRP A 186 4.69 -12.50 -22.54
C TRP A 186 3.37 -13.06 -23.03
N ARG A 187 3.42 -14.04 -23.93
CA ARG A 187 2.28 -14.89 -24.29
C ARG A 187 2.53 -16.31 -23.77
N ILE A 188 1.53 -16.87 -23.12
CA ILE A 188 1.43 -18.26 -22.72
C ILE A 188 0.34 -18.89 -23.60
N ASP A 189 0.67 -19.96 -24.33
CA ASP A 189 -0.30 -20.65 -25.18
C ASP A 189 -1.34 -21.39 -24.35
N GLY A 190 -2.63 -21.09 -24.58
CA GLY A 190 -3.73 -21.63 -23.78
C GLY A 190 -3.83 -23.17 -23.81
N ARG A 191 -3.37 -23.80 -24.89
CA ARG A 191 -3.50 -25.25 -25.11
C ARG A 191 -2.32 -26.05 -24.61
N THR A 192 -1.10 -25.50 -24.69
CA THR A 192 0.12 -26.24 -24.35
C THR A 192 0.84 -25.72 -23.11
N GLY A 193 0.58 -24.48 -22.71
CA GLY A 193 1.38 -23.76 -21.71
C GLY A 193 2.76 -23.31 -22.22
N ASP A 194 3.03 -23.42 -23.53
CA ASP A 194 4.28 -22.93 -24.13
C ASP A 194 4.38 -21.40 -23.99
N VAL A 195 5.55 -20.91 -23.57
CA VAL A 195 5.77 -19.50 -23.24
C VAL A 195 6.70 -18.84 -24.25
N SER A 196 6.32 -17.64 -24.69
CA SER A 196 7.10 -16.82 -25.61
C SER A 196 7.09 -15.35 -25.20
N LEU A 197 8.22 -14.65 -25.37
CA LEU A 197 8.22 -13.19 -25.41
C LEU A 197 7.40 -12.77 -26.64
N PHE A 198 6.31 -12.02 -26.40
CA PHE A 198 5.36 -11.62 -27.42
C PHE A 198 5.70 -10.25 -28.00
N ALA A 199 5.93 -9.27 -27.13
CA ALA A 199 6.35 -7.93 -27.50
C ALA A 199 7.27 -7.34 -26.42
N THR A 200 8.01 -6.29 -26.77
CA THR A 200 8.63 -5.39 -25.80
C THR A 200 8.31 -3.96 -26.23
N VAL A 201 7.45 -3.28 -25.48
CA VAL A 201 7.08 -1.89 -25.75
C VAL A 201 8.23 -0.94 -25.38
N SER A 202 8.21 0.27 -25.94
CA SER A 202 9.22 1.29 -25.71
C SER A 202 8.62 2.67 -25.93
N GLY A 203 8.95 3.62 -25.07
CA GLY A 203 8.56 5.02 -25.21
C GLY A 203 9.35 5.76 -26.30
N PRO A 204 8.99 7.02 -26.58
CA PRO A 204 9.67 7.85 -27.58
C PRO A 204 11.18 8.00 -27.34
N ASP A 205 11.59 8.08 -26.06
CA ASP A 205 12.97 8.29 -25.63
C ASP A 205 13.76 6.99 -25.38
N GLY A 206 13.14 5.81 -25.53
CA GLY A 206 13.80 4.51 -25.43
C GLY A 206 12.96 3.40 -24.78
N PRO A 207 13.58 2.25 -24.48
CA PRO A 207 12.90 1.18 -23.74
C PRO A 207 12.53 1.64 -22.32
N ASN A 208 11.46 1.06 -21.77
CA ASN A 208 11.05 1.28 -20.38
C ASN A 208 12.24 1.06 -19.42
N SER A 209 12.47 2.01 -18.51
CA SER A 209 13.67 2.08 -17.68
C SER A 209 13.77 1.01 -16.60
N GLY A 210 12.64 0.53 -16.11
CA GLY A 210 12.55 -0.19 -14.84
C GLY A 210 11.11 -0.41 -14.34
N PRO A 211 10.19 0.58 -14.37
CA PRO A 211 8.82 0.45 -13.86
C PRO A 211 8.02 -0.73 -14.42
N GLY A 212 8.31 -1.10 -15.66
CA GLY A 212 7.50 -2.05 -16.40
C GLY A 212 6.08 -1.55 -16.64
N LEU A 213 5.16 -2.50 -16.73
CA LEU A 213 3.81 -2.31 -17.23
C LEU A 213 2.79 -2.32 -16.10
N GLY A 214 1.68 -1.60 -16.31
CA GLY A 214 0.57 -1.46 -15.36
C GLY A 214 -0.38 -2.65 -15.46
N ASN A 215 -1.33 -2.56 -16.39
CA ASN A 215 -2.19 -3.67 -16.80
C ASN A 215 -2.33 -3.76 -18.34
N LEU A 216 -2.96 -4.83 -18.80
CA LEU A 216 -3.31 -5.09 -20.19
C LEU A 216 -4.84 -5.10 -20.35
N ALA A 217 -5.32 -5.03 -21.59
CA ALA A 217 -6.72 -5.34 -21.91
C ALA A 217 -6.81 -5.91 -23.34
N TYR A 218 -7.68 -6.90 -23.55
CA TYR A 218 -7.94 -7.47 -24.87
C TYR A 218 -9.18 -6.85 -25.54
N ASP A 219 -9.04 -6.51 -26.82
CA ASP A 219 -10.11 -6.05 -27.69
C ASP A 219 -10.39 -7.14 -28.74
N ALA A 220 -11.49 -7.88 -28.51
CA ALA A 220 -11.94 -8.97 -29.36
C ALA A 220 -12.57 -8.50 -30.69
N ASP A 221 -13.12 -7.28 -30.75
CA ASP A 221 -13.73 -6.73 -31.96
C ASP A 221 -12.67 -6.45 -33.04
N HIS A 222 -11.48 -6.02 -32.62
CA HIS A 222 -10.36 -5.69 -33.51
C HIS A 222 -9.16 -6.65 -33.42
N GLN A 223 -9.20 -7.66 -32.53
CA GLN A 223 -8.19 -8.69 -32.33
C GLN A 223 -6.82 -8.09 -31.97
N GLN A 224 -6.77 -7.36 -30.84
CA GLN A 224 -5.62 -6.56 -30.42
C GLN A 224 -5.53 -6.41 -28.89
N LEU A 225 -4.37 -5.97 -28.40
CA LEU A 225 -4.10 -5.74 -26.98
C LEU A 225 -3.78 -4.27 -26.71
N TYR A 226 -4.28 -3.76 -25.59
CA TYR A 226 -3.84 -2.51 -24.99
C TYR A 226 -2.92 -2.81 -23.80
N VAL A 227 -1.91 -1.96 -23.57
CA VAL A 227 -0.89 -2.15 -22.53
C VAL A 227 -0.52 -0.80 -21.92
N SER A 228 -0.66 -0.62 -20.60
CA SER A 228 -0.26 0.63 -19.93
C SER A 228 1.21 0.56 -19.49
N ASP A 229 1.96 1.63 -19.78
CA ASP A 229 3.37 1.78 -19.43
C ASP A 229 3.53 2.65 -18.17
N LEU A 230 4.20 2.14 -17.13
CA LEU A 230 4.44 2.90 -15.89
C LEU A 230 5.68 3.81 -15.97
N ASP A 231 6.55 3.64 -16.97
CA ASP A 231 7.73 4.50 -17.22
C ASP A 231 7.34 5.80 -17.89
N THR A 232 6.45 5.75 -18.90
CA THR A 232 6.00 6.95 -19.63
C THR A 232 4.55 7.37 -19.39
N GLY A 233 3.68 6.49 -18.88
CA GLY A 233 2.23 6.77 -18.77
C GLY A 233 1.45 6.64 -20.09
N LEU A 234 2.10 6.15 -21.15
CA LEU A 234 1.44 5.83 -22.41
C LEU A 234 0.59 4.56 -22.30
N ILE A 235 -0.43 4.47 -23.16
CA ILE A 235 -1.11 3.22 -23.47
C ILE A 235 -0.68 2.80 -24.88
N HIS A 236 -0.04 1.64 -25.01
CA HIS A 236 0.35 1.04 -26.29
C HIS A 236 -0.79 0.20 -26.86
N ARG A 237 -0.85 0.10 -28.20
CA ARG A 237 -1.80 -0.71 -28.96
C ARG A 237 -1.01 -1.76 -29.77
N LEU A 238 -1.17 -3.05 -29.46
CA LEU A 238 -0.43 -4.15 -30.09
C LEU A 238 -1.35 -5.05 -30.92
N ASP A 239 -0.94 -5.44 -32.13
CA ASP A 239 -1.60 -6.53 -32.85
C ASP A 239 -1.22 -7.92 -32.30
N LEU A 240 -1.96 -8.97 -32.68
CA LEU A 240 -1.67 -10.36 -32.29
C LEU A 240 -0.36 -10.95 -32.88
N SER A 241 0.46 -10.15 -33.57
CA SER A 241 1.86 -10.50 -33.91
C SER A 241 2.90 -9.87 -32.98
N GLY A 242 2.47 -9.00 -32.06
CA GLY A 242 3.33 -8.23 -31.16
C GLY A 242 3.83 -6.91 -31.75
N LEU A 243 3.25 -6.45 -32.87
CA LEU A 243 3.60 -5.17 -33.48
C LEU A 243 2.85 -4.03 -32.79
N ASP A 244 3.61 -3.02 -32.32
CA ASP A 244 3.05 -1.76 -31.85
C ASP A 244 2.49 -0.94 -33.03
N LEU A 245 1.18 -0.67 -32.96
CA LEU A 245 0.40 0.06 -33.96
C LEU A 245 0.23 1.55 -33.60
N GLY A 246 0.67 1.98 -32.42
CA GLY A 246 0.54 3.36 -31.93
C GLY A 246 0.20 3.47 -30.44
N THR A 247 0.31 4.68 -29.92
CA THR A 247 0.13 4.98 -28.49
C THR A 247 -0.92 6.05 -28.25
N PHE A 248 -1.46 6.07 -27.03
CA PHE A 248 -2.33 7.12 -26.50
C PHE A 248 -1.69 7.73 -25.24
N ASP A 249 -1.75 9.06 -25.10
CA ASP A 249 -1.20 9.80 -23.96
C ASP A 249 -2.32 10.55 -23.21
N HIS A 250 -2.68 10.08 -22.02
CA HIS A 250 -3.67 10.78 -21.17
C HIS A 250 -3.22 12.20 -20.82
N GLY A 251 -1.94 12.36 -20.45
CA GLY A 251 -1.38 13.61 -19.99
C GLY A 251 -1.41 14.73 -21.04
N VAL A 252 -1.25 14.38 -22.32
CA VAL A 252 -1.18 15.33 -23.44
C VAL A 252 -2.49 15.41 -24.23
N ALA A 253 -3.28 14.34 -24.36
CA ALA A 253 -4.55 14.35 -25.11
C ALA A 253 -5.79 14.48 -24.23
N ALA A 254 -5.92 13.66 -23.17
CA ALA A 254 -7.13 13.60 -22.36
C ALA A 254 -7.28 14.78 -21.39
N ARG A 255 -6.19 15.19 -20.74
CA ARG A 255 -6.22 16.32 -19.79
C ARG A 255 -6.67 17.63 -20.45
N PRO A 256 -6.10 18.09 -21.59
CA PRO A 256 -6.58 19.32 -22.22
C PRO A 256 -8.00 19.22 -22.77
N ALA A 257 -8.43 18.04 -23.27
CA ALA A 257 -9.80 17.83 -23.74
C ALA A 257 -10.85 18.01 -22.62
N ALA A 258 -10.48 17.76 -21.37
CA ALA A 258 -11.30 18.02 -20.19
C ALA A 258 -11.06 19.40 -19.54
N GLY A 259 -10.26 20.28 -20.17
CA GLY A 259 -9.92 21.60 -19.62
C GLY A 259 -8.95 21.57 -18.43
N LEU A 260 -8.19 20.49 -18.25
CA LEU A 260 -7.07 20.41 -17.30
C LEU A 260 -5.76 20.83 -17.98
N GLU A 261 -4.81 21.31 -17.18
CA GLU A 261 -3.44 21.54 -17.64
C GLU A 261 -2.79 20.24 -18.18
N PRO A 262 -2.08 20.28 -19.32
CA PRO A 262 -1.37 19.14 -19.86
C PRO A 262 -0.27 18.67 -18.91
N ALA A 263 -0.14 17.35 -18.75
CA ALA A 263 0.96 16.72 -18.03
C ALA A 263 1.85 15.97 -19.02
N ALA A 264 2.86 16.65 -19.56
CA ALA A 264 3.89 16.00 -20.39
C ALA A 264 4.77 15.06 -19.55
N ASP A 265 5.45 14.13 -20.21
CA ASP A 265 6.37 13.19 -19.54
C ASP A 265 7.69 13.88 -19.15
N ASP A 266 8.23 13.57 -17.96
CA ASP A 266 9.58 13.99 -17.59
C ASP A 266 10.58 12.93 -18.04
N THR A 267 11.09 13.11 -19.26
CA THR A 267 12.05 12.17 -19.88
C THR A 267 13.40 12.08 -19.15
N SER A 268 13.64 12.93 -18.14
CA SER A 268 14.79 12.84 -17.23
C SER A 268 14.52 11.97 -15.99
N ALA A 269 13.27 11.81 -15.59
CA ALA A 269 12.84 11.08 -14.39
C ALA A 269 12.73 9.56 -14.64
N ARG A 270 13.80 8.93 -15.11
CA ARG A 270 13.87 7.49 -15.42
C ARG A 270 14.77 6.72 -14.45
N ALA A 271 14.57 5.40 -14.30
CA ALA A 271 15.47 4.56 -13.53
C ALA A 271 16.88 4.53 -14.16
N ASP A 272 17.89 4.72 -13.33
CA ASP A 272 19.29 4.47 -13.67
C ASP A 272 19.95 3.62 -12.58
N ILE A 273 19.95 2.29 -12.78
CA ILE A 273 20.60 1.35 -11.86
C ILE A 273 22.13 1.48 -11.82
N ALA A 274 22.74 2.23 -12.75
CA ALA A 274 24.17 2.55 -12.68
C ALA A 274 24.48 3.71 -11.71
N SER A 275 23.45 4.47 -11.29
CA SER A 275 23.55 5.64 -10.43
C SER A 275 23.19 5.32 -8.98
N PRO A 276 23.93 5.85 -7.98
CA PRO A 276 23.59 5.71 -6.56
C PRO A 276 22.32 6.46 -6.15
N ALA A 277 21.67 7.19 -7.07
CA ALA A 277 20.34 7.76 -6.87
C ALA A 277 19.21 6.69 -6.95
N PHE A 278 19.42 5.59 -7.66
CA PHE A 278 18.46 4.47 -7.68
C PHE A 278 18.53 3.68 -6.37
N ASN A 279 17.38 3.33 -5.80
CA ASN A 279 17.26 2.51 -4.60
C ASN A 279 16.10 1.50 -4.70
N ALA A 280 16.44 0.21 -4.58
CA ALA A 280 15.52 -0.93 -4.63
C ALA A 280 14.40 -0.92 -3.56
N GLU A 281 14.53 -0.12 -2.49
CA GLU A 281 13.50 0.06 -1.45
C GLU A 281 12.67 1.34 -1.60
N ASN A 282 13.03 2.24 -2.52
CA ASN A 282 12.35 3.53 -2.71
C ASN A 282 11.74 3.67 -4.13
N PRO A 283 10.44 3.38 -4.32
CA PRO A 283 9.75 3.52 -5.60
C PRO A 283 9.83 4.90 -6.26
N ALA A 284 10.07 5.97 -5.50
CA ALA A 284 10.28 7.31 -6.09
C ALA A 284 11.57 7.41 -6.93
N THR A 285 12.48 6.45 -6.82
CA THR A 285 13.73 6.37 -7.59
C THR A 285 13.65 5.46 -8.82
N TRP A 286 12.50 4.80 -9.03
CA TRP A 286 12.34 3.78 -10.08
C TRP A 286 11.90 4.35 -11.43
N GLY A 287 11.78 5.67 -11.58
CA GLY A 287 11.34 6.28 -12.85
C GLY A 287 9.85 6.17 -13.16
N LEU A 288 9.01 5.93 -12.14
CA LEU A 288 7.55 5.93 -12.31
C LEU A 288 7.05 7.33 -12.68
N THR A 289 6.48 7.52 -13.89
CA THR A 289 6.01 8.83 -14.39
C THR A 289 5.02 9.53 -13.45
N ALA A 290 4.77 10.82 -13.64
CA ALA A 290 3.95 11.65 -12.74
C ALA A 290 2.53 11.07 -12.53
N PRO A 291 2.00 10.96 -11.29
CA PRO A 291 0.70 10.34 -11.00
C PRO A 291 -0.49 10.86 -11.82
N GLU A 292 -0.44 12.11 -12.27
CA GLU A 292 -1.42 12.79 -13.13
C GLU A 292 -1.45 12.32 -14.60
N ARG A 293 -0.41 11.61 -15.05
CA ARG A 293 -0.36 10.92 -16.36
C ARG A 293 -0.17 9.41 -16.25
N ARG A 294 0.22 8.89 -15.08
CA ARG A 294 0.45 7.46 -14.83
C ARG A 294 -0.85 6.66 -14.89
N ILE A 295 -0.93 5.76 -15.88
CA ILE A 295 -2.06 4.84 -16.08
C ILE A 295 -1.73 3.48 -15.46
N TRP A 296 -2.72 2.80 -14.87
CA TRP A 296 -2.58 1.41 -14.42
C TRP A 296 -3.65 0.51 -15.04
N GLY A 297 -4.81 0.32 -14.39
CA GLY A 297 -5.86 -0.59 -14.87
C GLY A 297 -6.42 -0.19 -16.24
N LEU A 298 -6.74 -1.19 -17.06
CA LEU A 298 -7.29 -1.05 -18.41
C LEU A 298 -8.48 -2.01 -18.59
N ALA A 299 -9.44 -1.65 -19.44
CA ALA A 299 -10.47 -2.59 -19.92
C ALA A 299 -11.10 -2.11 -21.22
N TYR A 300 -11.14 -2.98 -22.25
CA TYR A 300 -11.95 -2.70 -23.44
C TYR A 300 -13.41 -3.09 -23.18
N HIS A 301 -14.33 -2.17 -23.43
CA HIS A 301 -15.76 -2.45 -23.30
C HIS A 301 -16.59 -1.58 -24.26
N SER A 302 -17.45 -2.22 -25.06
CA SER A 302 -18.46 -1.57 -25.92
C SER A 302 -17.90 -0.42 -26.79
N GLY A 303 -16.83 -0.68 -27.55
CA GLY A 303 -16.23 0.30 -28.47
C GLY A 303 -15.39 1.40 -27.81
N ARG A 304 -14.98 1.21 -26.55
CA ARG A 304 -14.11 2.14 -25.82
C ARG A 304 -13.05 1.38 -25.01
N LEU A 305 -11.86 1.97 -24.91
CA LEU A 305 -10.91 1.59 -23.87
C LEU A 305 -11.16 2.46 -22.64
N TYR A 306 -11.49 1.82 -21.52
CA TYR A 306 -11.50 2.39 -20.19
C TYR A 306 -10.13 2.23 -19.55
N TYR A 307 -9.69 3.21 -18.78
CA TYR A 307 -8.38 3.20 -18.14
C TYR A 307 -8.37 4.02 -16.85
N ALA A 308 -7.55 3.60 -15.88
CA ALA A 308 -7.44 4.22 -14.56
C ALA A 308 -6.19 5.11 -14.44
N VAL A 309 -6.39 6.36 -14.04
CA VAL A 309 -5.33 7.33 -13.70
C VAL A 309 -5.01 7.24 -12.20
N TRP A 310 -3.73 7.25 -11.83
CA TRP A 310 -3.29 7.05 -10.44
C TRP A 310 -3.62 8.24 -9.51
N GLN A 311 -3.45 9.48 -9.96
CA GLN A 311 -3.74 10.67 -9.15
C GLN A 311 -5.25 10.82 -8.88
N GLY A 312 -5.62 10.94 -7.60
CA GLY A 312 -7.00 11.28 -7.19
C GLY A 312 -8.04 10.32 -7.79
N PRO A 313 -7.80 9.00 -7.66
CA PRO A 313 -7.99 7.98 -8.69
C PRO A 313 -9.25 8.15 -9.53
N GLU A 314 -9.08 8.21 -10.85
CA GLU A 314 -10.17 8.44 -11.80
C GLU A 314 -10.17 7.38 -12.90
N VAL A 315 -11.34 6.90 -13.28
CA VAL A 315 -11.50 6.13 -14.53
C VAL A 315 -11.88 7.10 -15.64
N TRP A 316 -11.21 6.95 -16.77
CA TRP A 316 -11.43 7.67 -18.02
C TRP A 316 -11.69 6.67 -19.14
N SER A 317 -12.16 7.14 -20.29
CA SER A 317 -12.25 6.31 -21.49
C SER A 317 -12.04 7.09 -22.78
N VAL A 318 -11.58 6.40 -23.82
CA VAL A 318 -11.44 6.91 -25.19
C VAL A 318 -12.15 5.95 -26.16
N SER A 319 -12.79 6.45 -27.22
CA SER A 319 -13.38 5.58 -28.24
C SER A 319 -12.31 4.80 -28.99
N ILE A 320 -12.68 3.61 -29.43
CA ILE A 320 -11.92 2.82 -30.38
C ILE A 320 -12.63 2.90 -31.73
N GLY A 321 -11.91 3.35 -32.77
CA GLY A 321 -12.42 3.47 -34.12
C GLY A 321 -12.61 2.12 -34.81
N PRO A 322 -13.35 2.04 -35.95
CA PRO A 322 -13.67 0.77 -36.62
C PRO A 322 -12.49 0.00 -37.23
N ASP A 323 -11.27 0.52 -37.11
CA ASP A 323 -10.00 -0.10 -37.47
C ASP A 323 -9.14 -0.42 -36.23
N GLY A 324 -9.69 -0.31 -35.03
CA GLY A 324 -9.05 -0.48 -33.74
C GLY A 324 -8.21 0.71 -33.23
N SER A 325 -8.17 1.84 -33.95
CA SER A 325 -7.40 3.03 -33.54
C SER A 325 -8.02 3.78 -32.36
N PHE A 326 -7.22 4.56 -31.63
CA PHE A 326 -7.74 5.48 -30.61
C PHE A 326 -8.43 6.69 -31.28
N GLY A 327 -9.62 7.06 -30.79
CA GLY A 327 -10.34 8.25 -31.25
C GLY A 327 -10.02 9.53 -30.45
N ASP A 328 -10.47 10.67 -30.97
CA ASP A 328 -10.20 12.01 -30.42
C ASP A 328 -11.22 12.47 -29.33
N ASP A 329 -11.90 11.53 -28.66
CA ASP A 329 -12.98 11.84 -27.68
C ASP A 329 -12.71 11.37 -26.21
N PRO A 330 -11.48 11.55 -25.66
CA PRO A 330 -11.19 11.12 -24.31
C PRO A 330 -12.03 11.86 -23.26
N ARG A 331 -12.64 11.11 -22.35
CA ARG A 331 -13.58 11.63 -21.35
C ARG A 331 -13.37 10.99 -19.98
N ARG A 332 -13.71 11.72 -18.92
CA ARG A 332 -13.77 11.17 -17.55
C ARG A 332 -15.06 10.39 -17.34
N GLU A 333 -14.97 9.23 -16.71
CA GLU A 333 -16.12 8.34 -16.44
C GLU A 333 -16.55 8.44 -14.97
N VAL A 334 -15.64 8.15 -14.04
CA VAL A 334 -15.87 8.29 -12.59
C VAL A 334 -14.63 8.82 -11.87
N ALA A 335 -14.85 9.59 -10.80
CA ALA A 335 -13.86 9.78 -9.74
C ALA A 335 -14.10 8.72 -8.65
N VAL A 336 -13.04 8.07 -8.19
CA VAL A 336 -13.10 6.98 -7.21
C VAL A 336 -13.00 7.54 -5.79
N PRO A 337 -13.86 7.15 -4.84
CA PRO A 337 -13.87 7.71 -3.49
C PRO A 337 -12.51 7.62 -2.77
N GLY A 338 -11.92 8.79 -2.47
CA GLY A 338 -10.61 8.92 -1.81
C GLY A 338 -10.60 8.67 -0.30
N ASP A 339 -11.74 8.33 0.30
CA ASP A 339 -11.83 7.81 1.69
C ASP A 339 -11.79 6.27 1.64
N PRO A 340 -11.06 5.58 2.53
CA PRO A 340 -10.18 6.11 3.59
C PRO A 340 -8.82 6.60 3.07
N ARG A 341 -8.45 6.26 1.83
CA ARG A 341 -7.28 6.78 1.12
C ARG A 341 -7.52 6.69 -0.39
N ALA A 342 -6.92 7.62 -1.14
CA ALA A 342 -6.90 7.67 -2.60
C ALA A 342 -6.00 6.56 -3.20
N TYR A 343 -6.37 5.29 -3.02
CA TYR A 343 -5.65 4.13 -3.56
C TYR A 343 -5.81 4.01 -5.09
N PRO A 344 -4.73 3.78 -5.85
CA PRO A 344 -4.81 3.57 -7.29
C PRO A 344 -5.70 2.38 -7.65
N VAL A 345 -6.43 2.51 -8.75
CA VAL A 345 -7.13 1.39 -9.40
C VAL A 345 -6.15 0.72 -10.36
N SER A 346 -5.77 -0.51 -10.05
CA SER A 346 -4.82 -1.30 -10.84
C SER A 346 -5.49 -2.18 -11.88
N ASP A 347 -6.80 -2.40 -11.76
CA ASP A 347 -7.56 -3.27 -12.66
C ASP A 347 -9.06 -2.94 -12.74
N ILE A 348 -9.70 -3.30 -13.86
CA ILE A 348 -11.06 -2.94 -14.27
C ILE A 348 -11.75 -4.14 -14.96
N ALA A 349 -12.93 -4.53 -14.51
CA ALA A 349 -13.80 -5.50 -15.18
C ALA A 349 -15.19 -4.93 -15.51
N PHE A 350 -15.91 -5.55 -16.44
CA PHE A 350 -17.30 -5.19 -16.80
C PHE A 350 -18.22 -6.40 -16.78
N ASP A 351 -19.34 -6.29 -16.06
CA ASP A 351 -20.34 -7.36 -15.95
C ASP A 351 -21.31 -7.43 -17.15
N GLY A 352 -22.10 -8.51 -17.18
CA GLY A 352 -23.05 -8.80 -18.26
C GLY A 352 -24.21 -7.78 -18.40
N GLU A 353 -24.35 -6.84 -17.47
CA GLU A 353 -25.31 -5.74 -17.50
C GLU A 353 -24.62 -4.39 -17.83
N GLY A 354 -23.30 -4.40 -18.04
CA GLY A 354 -22.47 -3.21 -18.27
C GLY A 354 -21.99 -2.53 -16.98
N GLY A 355 -22.19 -3.15 -15.82
CA GLY A 355 -21.67 -2.65 -14.54
C GLY A 355 -20.15 -2.74 -14.47
N MET A 356 -19.51 -1.63 -14.10
CA MET A 356 -18.05 -1.50 -14.04
C MET A 356 -17.55 -1.86 -12.64
N ILE A 357 -16.57 -2.74 -12.55
CA ILE A 357 -15.96 -3.20 -11.30
C ILE A 357 -14.49 -2.79 -11.27
N LEU A 358 -14.03 -2.17 -10.18
CA LEU A 358 -12.69 -1.62 -10.03
C LEU A 358 -11.96 -2.27 -8.84
N ALA A 359 -10.72 -2.73 -9.03
CA ALA A 359 -9.87 -3.18 -7.93
C ALA A 359 -8.84 -2.11 -7.55
N GLN A 360 -8.83 -1.71 -6.27
CA GLN A 360 -7.81 -0.82 -5.72
C GLN A 360 -6.62 -1.64 -5.18
N ARG A 361 -5.38 -1.21 -5.47
CA ARG A 361 -4.14 -1.75 -4.87
C ARG A 361 -3.52 -0.73 -3.91
N GLY A 362 -2.75 -1.23 -2.93
CA GLY A 362 -1.94 -0.38 -2.07
C GLY A 362 -0.86 0.38 -2.85
N ASP A 363 -0.46 1.56 -2.38
CA ASP A 363 0.73 2.25 -2.91
C ASP A 363 1.93 1.29 -2.92
N ILE A 364 2.65 1.22 -4.05
CA ILE A 364 3.80 0.30 -4.23
C ILE A 364 4.83 0.48 -3.10
N ARG A 365 5.37 -0.64 -2.64
CA ARG A 365 6.43 -0.77 -1.63
C ARG A 365 7.47 -1.78 -2.13
N SER A 366 8.60 -1.82 -1.43
CA SER A 366 9.62 -2.87 -1.56
C SER A 366 10.44 -2.85 -0.28
N ARG A 367 10.06 -3.65 0.72
CA ARG A 367 10.94 -3.85 1.89
C ARG A 367 12.07 -4.81 1.51
N TYR A 368 13.26 -4.60 2.04
CA TYR A 368 14.42 -5.46 1.79
C TYR A 368 14.15 -6.94 2.08
N ASP A 369 13.28 -7.25 3.04
CA ASP A 369 12.91 -8.62 3.40
C ASP A 369 11.85 -9.28 2.49
N TYR A 370 11.45 -8.61 1.39
CA TYR A 370 10.45 -9.09 0.43
C TYR A 370 9.04 -9.34 1.02
N SER A 371 8.72 -8.81 2.21
CA SER A 371 7.43 -9.05 2.87
C SER A 371 6.29 -8.13 2.43
N ILE A 372 6.59 -6.95 1.88
CA ILE A 372 5.56 -5.94 1.54
C ILE A 372 5.91 -5.26 0.22
N PHE A 373 5.04 -5.46 -0.78
CA PHE A 373 5.10 -4.83 -2.10
C PHE A 373 3.96 -3.82 -2.36
N ALA A 374 2.93 -3.81 -1.53
CA ALA A 374 1.85 -2.83 -1.57
C ALA A 374 1.45 -2.43 -0.14
N LEU A 375 0.99 -1.18 0.05
CA LEU A 375 0.47 -0.72 1.35
C LEU A 375 -0.76 -1.57 1.76
N PRO A 376 -0.71 -2.39 2.83
CA PRO A 376 -1.75 -3.36 3.16
C PRO A 376 -3.05 -2.71 3.67
N ARG A 377 -4.16 -3.43 3.46
CA ARG A 377 -5.51 -3.13 3.98
C ARG A 377 -6.09 -1.80 3.46
N ARG A 378 -7.39 -1.61 3.73
CA ARG A 378 -8.20 -0.43 3.34
C ARG A 378 -8.43 -0.25 1.84
N THR A 379 -7.79 -1.06 1.00
CA THR A 379 -8.10 -1.28 -0.41
C THR A 379 -9.43 -2.00 -0.61
N ARG A 380 -10.15 -1.69 -1.68
CA ARG A 380 -11.50 -2.20 -1.98
C ARG A 380 -11.60 -2.77 -3.39
N VAL A 381 -12.64 -3.59 -3.60
CA VAL A 381 -13.25 -3.77 -4.91
C VAL A 381 -14.60 -3.05 -4.92
N LEU A 382 -14.82 -2.21 -5.93
CA LEU A 382 -15.97 -1.30 -6.05
C LEU A 382 -16.79 -1.65 -7.29
N ARG A 383 -18.14 -1.57 -7.22
CA ARG A 383 -19.05 -1.75 -8.36
C ARG A 383 -19.81 -0.46 -8.65
N TYR A 384 -19.81 -0.04 -9.91
CA TYR A 384 -20.58 1.08 -10.45
C TYR A 384 -21.63 0.57 -11.43
N GLU A 385 -22.90 0.91 -11.21
CA GLU A 385 -24.00 0.56 -12.11
C GLU A 385 -24.22 1.65 -13.18
N PRO A 386 -24.65 1.31 -14.43
CA PRO A 386 -24.96 2.30 -15.46
C PRO A 386 -26.18 3.16 -15.10
N ALA A 387 -26.00 4.47 -14.98
CA ALA A 387 -27.00 5.42 -14.49
C ALA A 387 -27.81 6.11 -15.62
N GLY A 388 -28.40 5.30 -16.51
CA GLY A 388 -29.37 5.75 -17.51
C GLY A 388 -28.78 6.35 -18.80
N PRO A 389 -29.65 6.80 -19.74
CA PRO A 389 -29.23 7.42 -20.99
C PRO A 389 -28.62 8.82 -20.76
N GLU A 390 -27.82 9.27 -21.73
CA GLU A 390 -26.81 10.31 -21.56
C GLU A 390 -27.31 11.65 -20.98
N GLY A 391 -26.64 12.14 -19.93
CA GLY A 391 -26.78 13.50 -19.41
C GLY A 391 -26.92 13.62 -17.89
N SER A 392 -27.41 12.59 -17.19
CA SER A 392 -27.63 12.60 -15.73
C SER A 392 -26.43 12.15 -14.88
N GLY A 393 -25.29 11.88 -15.52
CA GLY A 393 -24.19 11.06 -14.97
C GLY A 393 -24.33 9.62 -15.46
N ARG A 394 -23.28 9.06 -16.10
CA ARG A 394 -23.32 7.74 -16.75
C ARG A 394 -23.22 6.56 -15.78
N TRP A 395 -22.74 6.81 -14.56
CA TRP A 395 -22.45 5.80 -13.54
C TRP A 395 -23.07 6.20 -12.19
N SER A 396 -23.36 5.21 -11.35
CA SER A 396 -23.83 5.41 -9.97
C SER A 396 -22.88 6.33 -9.19
N THR A 397 -23.37 7.46 -8.67
CA THR A 397 -22.57 8.48 -7.97
C THR A 397 -21.99 8.03 -6.62
N SER A 398 -22.34 6.84 -6.16
CA SER A 398 -21.76 6.16 -5.01
C SER A 398 -21.68 4.67 -5.37
N PRO A 399 -20.49 4.06 -5.43
CA PRO A 399 -20.35 2.65 -5.78
C PRO A 399 -20.82 1.74 -4.65
N GLU A 400 -21.29 0.55 -5.00
CA GLU A 400 -21.33 -0.55 -4.03
C GLU A 400 -19.90 -1.06 -3.78
N THR A 401 -19.64 -1.67 -2.62
CA THR A 401 -18.34 -2.28 -2.27
C THR A 401 -18.53 -3.78 -2.09
N TYR A 402 -17.51 -4.59 -2.44
CA TYR A 402 -17.48 -6.01 -2.06
C TYR A 402 -16.65 -6.22 -0.79
N ALA A 403 -17.15 -7.07 0.10
CA ALA A 403 -16.44 -7.48 1.30
C ALA A 403 -15.27 -8.42 0.93
N ILE A 404 -14.05 -7.88 0.87
CA ILE A 404 -12.83 -8.62 0.55
C ILE A 404 -12.10 -9.01 1.84
N GLY A 405 -12.23 -10.29 2.19
CA GLY A 405 -11.57 -10.92 3.33
C GLY A 405 -12.26 -10.72 4.69
N PHE A 406 -11.89 -11.62 5.60
CA PHE A 406 -12.30 -11.68 7.00
C PHE A 406 -11.65 -10.67 7.97
N PRO A 407 -10.58 -9.90 7.64
CA PRO A 407 -10.14 -8.80 8.51
C PRO A 407 -11.28 -7.79 8.79
N ALA A 408 -11.26 -7.16 9.96
CA ALA A 408 -12.42 -6.43 10.52
C ALA A 408 -12.98 -5.25 9.69
N THR A 409 -12.33 -4.86 8.59
CA THR A 409 -12.83 -3.86 7.63
C THR A 409 -13.43 -4.46 6.36
N SER A 410 -13.18 -5.74 6.07
CA SER A 410 -13.40 -6.38 4.75
C SER A 410 -12.86 -5.57 3.55
N GLN A 411 -11.78 -4.84 3.80
CA GLN A 411 -11.06 -4.02 2.82
C GLN A 411 -9.62 -4.53 2.77
N ASN A 412 -9.35 -5.52 1.92
CA ASN A 412 -8.03 -6.13 1.78
C ASN A 412 -7.71 -6.63 0.36
N ALA A 413 -8.14 -5.87 -0.66
CA ALA A 413 -7.88 -6.18 -2.06
C ALA A 413 -6.41 -5.95 -2.45
N SER A 414 -5.84 -6.81 -3.28
CA SER A 414 -4.46 -6.72 -3.77
C SER A 414 -4.34 -6.20 -5.20
N GLY A 415 -5.45 -6.05 -5.93
CA GLY A 415 -5.49 -5.19 -7.12
C GLY A 415 -5.93 -5.80 -8.45
N GLY A 416 -6.30 -7.07 -8.51
CA GLY A 416 -6.92 -7.70 -9.69
C GLY A 416 -8.39 -8.06 -9.44
N VAL A 417 -9.22 -7.99 -10.49
CA VAL A 417 -10.62 -8.37 -10.47
C VAL A 417 -11.12 -8.88 -11.83
N SER A 418 -11.66 -10.09 -11.87
CA SER A 418 -12.25 -10.66 -13.09
C SER A 418 -13.55 -11.41 -12.81
N LEU A 419 -14.30 -11.75 -13.85
CA LEU A 419 -15.65 -12.29 -13.76
C LEU A 419 -15.73 -13.73 -14.26
N GLY A 420 -16.02 -14.63 -13.33
CA GLY A 420 -16.19 -16.05 -13.57
C GLY A 420 -17.64 -16.50 -13.73
N TYR A 421 -17.76 -17.78 -14.09
CA TYR A 421 -19.01 -18.54 -14.02
C TYR A 421 -19.54 -18.69 -12.58
N GLY A 422 -20.83 -18.97 -12.46
CA GLY A 422 -21.50 -19.28 -11.19
C GLY A 422 -21.18 -20.68 -10.66
N TYR A 423 -21.82 -21.02 -9.55
CA TYR A 423 -21.72 -22.33 -8.90
C TYR A 423 -23.12 -22.83 -8.54
N ASP A 424 -23.34 -24.13 -8.65
CA ASP A 424 -24.60 -24.78 -8.32
C ASP A 424 -24.77 -24.98 -6.78
N ALA A 425 -25.88 -25.60 -6.36
CA ALA A 425 -26.15 -25.90 -4.96
C ALA A 425 -25.22 -26.97 -4.34
N SER A 426 -24.47 -27.71 -5.18
CA SER A 426 -23.44 -28.68 -4.79
C SER A 426 -22.06 -28.02 -4.62
N GLY A 427 -21.88 -26.80 -5.16
CA GLY A 427 -20.60 -26.11 -5.27
C GLY A 427 -19.79 -26.50 -6.51
N ASP A 428 -20.39 -27.18 -7.48
CA ASP A 428 -19.79 -27.45 -8.78
C ASP A 428 -20.05 -26.26 -9.72
N LEU A 429 -19.14 -25.99 -10.65
CA LEU A 429 -19.21 -24.82 -11.55
C LEU A 429 -20.39 -24.91 -12.53
N ASP A 430 -21.16 -23.85 -12.66
CA ASP A 430 -22.25 -23.72 -13.62
C ASP A 430 -21.86 -22.78 -14.78
N THR A 431 -21.46 -23.38 -15.91
CA THR A 431 -21.04 -22.66 -17.13
C THR A 431 -22.18 -21.93 -17.85
N GLU A 432 -23.45 -22.18 -17.50
CA GLU A 432 -24.58 -21.40 -18.03
C GLU A 432 -24.78 -20.10 -17.24
N SER A 433 -24.33 -20.05 -15.97
CA SER A 433 -24.39 -18.87 -15.09
C SER A 433 -23.23 -17.90 -15.33
N CYS A 434 -23.24 -17.23 -16.49
CA CYS A 434 -22.22 -16.27 -16.88
C CYS A 434 -22.12 -15.02 -15.98
N PHE A 435 -20.89 -14.55 -15.75
CA PHE A 435 -20.54 -13.35 -14.97
C PHE A 435 -21.12 -13.32 -13.53
N ALA A 436 -21.49 -14.47 -12.97
CA ALA A 436 -22.17 -14.61 -11.68
C ALA A 436 -21.23 -14.67 -10.47
N THR A 437 -19.91 -14.74 -10.70
CA THR A 437 -18.85 -14.70 -9.69
C THR A 437 -17.87 -13.57 -9.97
N VAL A 438 -17.64 -12.70 -8.99
CA VAL A 438 -16.47 -11.82 -8.94
C VAL A 438 -15.32 -12.58 -8.29
N TRP A 439 -14.23 -12.70 -9.03
CA TRP A 439 -12.92 -13.07 -8.52
C TRP A 439 -12.13 -11.80 -8.22
N ALA A 440 -11.58 -11.68 -7.01
CA ALA A 440 -10.78 -10.53 -6.60
C ALA A 440 -9.51 -11.00 -5.86
N THR A 441 -8.34 -10.45 -6.20
CA THR A 441 -7.11 -10.76 -5.45
C THR A 441 -7.07 -10.05 -4.11
N GLY A 442 -6.42 -10.66 -3.11
CA GLY A 442 -6.32 -10.12 -1.76
C GLY A 442 -5.29 -10.81 -0.89
N ASP A 443 -4.73 -10.04 0.04
CA ASP A 443 -3.82 -10.51 1.08
C ASP A 443 -4.63 -11.03 2.29
N ALA A 444 -4.02 -11.86 3.13
CA ALA A 444 -4.52 -12.31 4.45
C ALA A 444 -6.04 -12.64 4.53
N LEU A 445 -6.62 -13.17 3.45
CA LEU A 445 -8.06 -13.15 3.19
C LEU A 445 -8.92 -13.86 4.24
N ARG A 446 -8.38 -14.89 4.92
CA ARG A 446 -9.08 -15.68 5.96
C ARG A 446 -8.63 -15.32 7.40
N GLN A 447 -8.00 -14.16 7.61
CA GLN A 447 -7.54 -13.74 8.93
C GLN A 447 -8.62 -12.94 9.69
N SER A 448 -9.24 -13.58 10.67
CA SER A 448 -10.09 -12.94 11.69
C SER A 448 -9.73 -13.46 13.09
N ALA A 449 -9.97 -12.63 14.11
CA ALA A 449 -9.89 -13.01 15.52
C ALA A 449 -11.19 -13.63 16.06
N SER A 450 -12.36 -13.24 15.52
CA SER A 450 -13.66 -13.76 15.94
C SER A 450 -14.01 -15.07 15.22
N GLU A 451 -13.85 -15.10 13.90
CA GLU A 451 -14.24 -16.24 13.04
C GLU A 451 -13.18 -17.36 13.01
N ARG A 452 -12.06 -17.19 13.73
CA ARG A 452 -10.87 -18.04 13.65
C ARG A 452 -11.17 -19.53 13.83
N ALA A 453 -12.07 -19.87 14.76
CA ALA A 453 -12.39 -21.26 15.08
C ALA A 453 -13.11 -21.96 13.92
N GLU A 454 -14.11 -21.31 13.34
CA GLU A 454 -14.91 -21.87 12.23
C GLU A 454 -14.12 -21.86 10.91
N LEU A 455 -13.30 -20.83 10.66
CA LEU A 455 -12.40 -20.79 9.50
C LEU A 455 -11.37 -21.93 9.52
N MET A 456 -10.92 -22.35 10.72
CA MET A 456 -10.04 -23.51 10.90
C MET A 456 -10.72 -24.86 10.60
N GLU A 457 -12.04 -24.95 10.67
CA GLU A 457 -12.79 -26.15 10.25
C GLU A 457 -12.86 -26.27 8.72
N THR A 458 -12.80 -25.13 8.00
CA THR A 458 -12.82 -25.07 6.53
C THR A 458 -11.46 -24.80 5.86
N GLY A 459 -10.36 -24.64 6.62
CA GLY A 459 -8.98 -24.66 6.13
C GLY A 459 -7.97 -23.73 6.85
N PRO A 460 -6.75 -23.53 6.31
CA PRO A 460 -5.76 -22.56 6.80
C PRO A 460 -6.26 -21.11 6.87
N THR A 461 -5.98 -20.40 7.98
CA THR A 461 -6.50 -19.03 8.20
C THR A 461 -5.67 -17.92 7.54
N THR A 462 -4.42 -18.16 7.19
CA THR A 462 -3.67 -17.24 6.32
C THR A 462 -3.92 -17.69 4.89
N VAL A 463 -4.37 -16.77 4.04
CA VAL A 463 -4.49 -16.99 2.60
C VAL A 463 -4.07 -15.71 1.90
N HIS A 464 -3.12 -15.81 0.98
CA HIS A 464 -2.74 -14.71 0.08
C HIS A 464 -3.03 -15.20 -1.33
N GLY A 465 -4.02 -14.63 -2.00
CA GLY A 465 -4.54 -15.22 -3.23
C GLY A 465 -5.75 -14.48 -3.76
N ALA A 466 -6.87 -15.19 -3.91
CA ALA A 466 -8.10 -14.61 -4.43
C ALA A 466 -9.34 -15.08 -3.67
N GLN A 467 -10.35 -14.21 -3.63
CA GLN A 467 -11.69 -14.51 -3.14
C GLN A 467 -12.65 -14.60 -4.33
N ALA A 468 -13.46 -15.66 -4.37
CA ALA A 468 -14.64 -15.73 -5.22
C ALA A 468 -15.87 -15.34 -4.40
N VAL A 469 -16.63 -14.35 -4.86
CA VAL A 469 -17.91 -13.91 -4.27
C VAL A 469 -18.94 -13.74 -5.37
N SER A 470 -20.21 -14.09 -5.12
CA SER A 470 -21.23 -13.92 -6.17
C SER A 470 -21.52 -12.43 -6.43
N THR A 471 -21.63 -12.03 -7.69
CA THR A 471 -21.78 -10.64 -8.14
C THR A 471 -22.88 -9.83 -7.41
N PRO A 472 -24.09 -10.36 -7.11
CA PRO A 472 -25.09 -9.63 -6.31
C PRO A 472 -24.82 -9.56 -4.79
N LEU A 473 -23.66 -9.99 -4.27
CA LEU A 473 -23.34 -10.04 -2.83
C LEU A 473 -22.36 -8.94 -2.37
N THR A 474 -22.64 -7.71 -2.79
CA THR A 474 -22.03 -6.48 -2.26
C THR A 474 -22.42 -6.18 -0.81
N GLU A 475 -21.66 -5.32 -0.14
CA GLU A 475 -21.86 -4.95 1.27
C GLU A 475 -23.26 -4.36 1.54
N PRO A 476 -23.88 -4.64 2.70
CA PRO A 476 -23.40 -5.49 3.79
C PRO A 476 -23.81 -6.98 3.65
N ARG A 477 -24.27 -7.42 2.45
CA ARG A 477 -24.96 -8.71 2.26
C ARG A 477 -24.09 -9.94 2.55
N ASN A 478 -22.77 -9.80 2.44
CA ASN A 478 -21.78 -10.83 2.71
C ASN A 478 -20.68 -10.31 3.67
N MET A 479 -21.10 -9.71 4.79
CA MET A 479 -20.20 -9.28 5.88
C MET A 479 -20.48 -10.06 7.17
N PRO A 480 -19.52 -10.81 7.73
CA PRO A 480 -18.24 -11.21 7.13
C PRO A 480 -18.43 -12.15 5.90
N PRO A 481 -17.42 -12.31 5.03
CA PRO A 481 -17.57 -12.96 3.73
C PRO A 481 -17.57 -14.50 3.81
N TRP A 482 -18.57 -15.06 4.50
CA TRP A 482 -18.84 -16.50 4.55
C TRP A 482 -19.34 -17.05 3.22
N THR A 483 -20.13 -16.28 2.45
CA THR A 483 -20.69 -16.71 1.15
C THR A 483 -19.67 -16.51 0.02
N SER A 484 -18.45 -17.00 0.26
CA SER A 484 -17.29 -16.86 -0.62
C SER A 484 -16.46 -18.14 -0.62
N TYR A 485 -15.69 -18.37 -1.70
CA TYR A 485 -14.56 -19.31 -1.69
C TYR A 485 -13.23 -18.56 -1.66
N PHE A 486 -12.17 -19.24 -1.25
CA PHE A 486 -10.83 -18.67 -1.16
C PHE A 486 -9.79 -19.56 -1.87
N LEU A 487 -9.00 -18.95 -2.74
CA LEU A 487 -7.85 -19.54 -3.42
C LEU A 487 -6.58 -18.96 -2.77
N ASP A 488 -5.56 -19.80 -2.54
CA ASP A 488 -4.24 -19.37 -2.08
C ASP A 488 -3.22 -19.50 -3.22
N TYR A 489 -2.36 -18.50 -3.38
CA TYR A 489 -1.49 -18.37 -4.54
C TYR A 489 -0.23 -19.24 -4.45
N ASP A 490 0.35 -19.46 -3.27
CA ASP A 490 1.63 -20.16 -3.12
C ASP A 490 1.54 -21.52 -2.41
N GLY A 491 0.42 -21.83 -1.77
CA GLY A 491 0.16 -23.08 -1.06
C GLY A 491 0.90 -23.20 0.26
N ARG A 492 1.54 -22.13 0.74
CA ARG A 492 2.32 -22.11 1.99
C ARG A 492 1.46 -21.72 3.18
N PHE A 493 0.50 -20.80 2.98
CA PHE A 493 -0.34 -20.24 4.05
C PHE A 493 0.49 -19.58 5.18
N GLU A 494 1.64 -19.01 4.82
CA GLU A 494 2.62 -18.40 5.72
C GLU A 494 2.38 -16.89 5.92
N ASP A 495 2.97 -16.34 6.99
CA ASP A 495 2.92 -14.94 7.46
C ASP A 495 1.69 -14.08 7.09
N PRO A 496 0.74 -13.82 8.02
CA PRO A 496 -0.42 -12.95 7.78
C PRO A 496 -0.11 -11.45 7.70
N ASN A 497 1.15 -11.05 7.81
CA ASN A 497 1.60 -9.66 7.68
C ASN A 497 2.18 -9.34 6.28
N SER A 498 2.48 -10.38 5.49
CA SER A 498 2.94 -10.24 4.11
C SER A 498 1.85 -9.62 3.23
N ALA A 499 2.22 -8.76 2.28
CA ALA A 499 1.24 -7.92 1.57
C ALA A 499 1.65 -7.49 0.15
N GLY A 500 0.68 -7.50 -0.77
CA GLY A 500 0.89 -7.24 -2.18
C GLY A 500 1.63 -8.36 -2.91
N HIS A 501 1.70 -9.57 -2.33
CA HIS A 501 2.39 -10.73 -2.91
C HIS A 501 1.62 -11.34 -4.09
N VAL A 502 0.34 -11.04 -4.21
CA VAL A 502 -0.52 -11.43 -5.33
C VAL A 502 -0.85 -10.19 -6.15
N GLY A 503 -0.98 -10.35 -7.46
CA GLY A 503 -1.22 -9.27 -8.41
C GLY A 503 -2.61 -9.33 -8.98
N ASP A 504 -2.66 -9.71 -10.25
CA ASP A 504 -3.85 -9.70 -11.10
C ASP A 504 -4.51 -11.09 -11.18
N ILE A 505 -5.76 -11.16 -11.62
CA ILE A 505 -6.52 -12.41 -11.81
C ILE A 505 -7.45 -12.34 -13.02
N GLU A 506 -7.40 -13.36 -13.88
CA GLU A 506 -8.29 -13.50 -15.03
C GLU A 506 -9.00 -14.85 -15.06
N ALA A 507 -10.32 -14.84 -15.23
CA ALA A 507 -11.16 -16.03 -15.23
C ALA A 507 -11.44 -16.53 -16.65
N VAL A 508 -11.07 -17.78 -16.97
CA VAL A 508 -11.33 -18.37 -18.29
C VAL A 508 -12.81 -18.68 -18.44
N THR A 509 -13.51 -17.81 -19.17
CA THR A 509 -14.92 -17.99 -19.57
C THR A 509 -15.08 -17.91 -21.09
N ARG A 510 -16.20 -18.44 -21.58
CA ARG A 510 -16.68 -18.27 -22.96
C ARG A 510 -18.04 -17.57 -22.95
N CYS A 511 -18.24 -16.68 -21.99
CA CYS A 511 -19.48 -15.96 -21.86
C CYS A 511 -19.72 -15.08 -23.10
N PRO A 512 -20.90 -15.14 -23.73
CA PRO A 512 -21.19 -14.24 -24.83
C PRO A 512 -21.11 -12.81 -24.30
N ALA A 513 -20.32 -11.96 -24.96
CA ALA A 513 -20.28 -10.54 -24.65
C ALA A 513 -21.72 -10.01 -24.57
N ALA A 514 -22.03 -9.27 -23.51
CA ALA A 514 -23.34 -8.69 -23.30
C ALA A 514 -23.80 -8.03 -24.61
N PRO A 515 -24.98 -8.38 -25.17
CA PRO A 515 -25.35 -7.97 -26.50
C PRO A 515 -25.46 -6.46 -26.50
N ALA A 516 -24.43 -5.79 -27.03
CA ALA A 516 -24.32 -4.34 -27.00
C ALA A 516 -25.62 -3.77 -27.57
N THR A 517 -26.45 -3.21 -26.68
CA THR A 517 -27.61 -2.43 -27.08
C THR A 517 -27.03 -1.27 -27.86
N ARG A 518 -27.00 -1.40 -29.19
CA ARG A 518 -26.48 -0.37 -30.08
C ARG A 518 -27.05 0.93 -29.58
N MET A 519 -26.18 1.81 -29.09
CA MET A 519 -26.53 3.21 -28.95
C MET A 519 -26.99 3.59 -30.34
N ALA A 520 -28.31 3.82 -30.48
CA ALA A 520 -28.91 3.93 -31.79
C ALA A 520 -28.15 5.03 -32.53
N GLU A 521 -27.70 4.75 -33.75
CA GLU A 521 -27.17 5.79 -34.62
C GLU A 521 -28.16 6.94 -34.55
N ALA A 522 -27.72 8.10 -34.03
CA ALA A 522 -28.53 9.30 -34.02
C ALA A 522 -28.96 9.49 -35.48
N PRO A 523 -30.25 9.40 -35.80
CA PRO A 523 -30.68 9.21 -37.18
C PRO A 523 -30.14 10.38 -37.98
N SER A 524 -29.30 10.07 -38.97
CA SER A 524 -28.62 11.08 -39.77
C SER A 524 -29.65 12.07 -40.30
N GLU A 525 -29.35 13.36 -40.19
CA GLU A 525 -30.26 14.41 -40.63
C GLU A 525 -30.69 14.09 -42.07
N PRO A 526 -32.01 14.03 -42.35
CA PRO A 526 -32.49 13.53 -43.63
C PRO A 526 -31.97 14.41 -44.75
N GLU A 527 -31.15 13.81 -45.61
CA GLU A 527 -30.44 14.44 -46.71
C GLU A 527 -31.40 15.34 -47.51
N ALA A 528 -31.04 16.63 -47.66
CA ALA A 528 -31.95 17.65 -48.13
C ALA A 528 -32.51 17.30 -49.53
N ALA A 529 -33.81 17.02 -49.60
CA ALA A 529 -34.46 16.60 -50.84
C ALA A 529 -34.34 17.69 -51.92
N PRO A 530 -34.04 17.32 -53.19
CA PRO A 530 -33.86 18.28 -54.27
C PRO A 530 -35.17 19.01 -54.62
N GLU A 531 -35.04 20.26 -55.05
CA GLU A 531 -36.17 21.11 -55.46
C GLU A 531 -36.91 20.52 -56.68
N PRO A 532 -38.26 20.53 -56.70
CA PRO A 532 -39.03 20.14 -57.87
C PRO A 532 -39.20 21.30 -58.87
N GLU A 533 -38.92 21.06 -60.15
CA GLU A 533 -39.31 21.97 -61.23
C GLU A 533 -40.85 21.97 -61.45
N PRO A 534 -41.43 23.06 -61.99
CA PRO A 534 -42.89 23.24 -62.02
C PRO A 534 -43.60 22.59 -63.22
N GLU A 535 -44.57 21.72 -62.94
CA GLU A 535 -45.55 21.25 -63.93
C GLU A 535 -46.94 21.91 -63.77
N GLN A 536 -47.79 21.77 -64.78
CA GLN A 536 -48.86 22.73 -65.10
C GLN A 536 -50.26 22.26 -64.67
N GLU A 537 -51.11 23.20 -64.24
CA GLU A 537 -52.56 22.96 -64.08
C GLU A 537 -53.24 22.59 -65.41
N PRO A 538 -54.35 21.83 -65.33
CA PRO A 538 -55.55 22.34 -66.00
C PRO A 538 -56.88 22.09 -65.25
N ALA A 539 -57.50 23.19 -64.81
CA ALA A 539 -58.91 23.60 -65.01
C ALA A 539 -60.12 22.71 -64.61
N ALA A 540 -61.20 23.42 -64.22
CA ALA A 540 -62.62 23.02 -64.11
C ALA A 540 -63.02 22.14 -62.90
N GLU A 541 -64.19 22.33 -62.24
CA GLU A 541 -65.24 23.36 -62.34
C GLU A 541 -66.08 23.40 -61.03
N GLN A 542 -66.70 24.57 -60.71
CA GLN A 542 -67.99 24.83 -60.01
C GLN A 542 -68.45 23.89 -58.83
N ASP A 543 -69.01 24.34 -57.68
CA ASP A 543 -69.85 25.52 -57.42
C ASP A 543 -70.16 25.71 -55.90
N MET A 544 -70.52 26.93 -55.43
CA MET A 544 -71.37 27.30 -54.25
C MET A 544 -71.12 26.70 -52.82
N GLN A 545 -71.40 27.35 -51.66
CA GLN A 545 -72.02 28.64 -51.27
C GLN A 545 -71.75 28.98 -49.77
N THR A 546 -71.78 30.27 -49.36
CA THR A 546 -72.13 30.83 -48.01
C THR A 546 -71.32 30.42 -46.75
N GLU A 547 -71.13 31.23 -45.68
CA GLU A 547 -71.50 32.64 -45.38
C GLU A 547 -70.58 33.25 -44.28
N ASP A 548 -70.30 34.56 -44.43
CA ASP A 548 -70.16 35.64 -43.42
C ASP A 548 -69.18 35.71 -42.21
N ALA A 549 -68.77 36.98 -42.00
CA ALA A 549 -68.45 37.69 -40.74
C ALA A 549 -67.06 37.57 -40.07
N GLN A 550 -66.12 38.40 -40.57
CA GLN A 550 -65.24 39.19 -39.69
C GLN A 550 -66.00 40.41 -39.12
N PRO A 551 -65.41 41.19 -38.19
CA PRO A 551 -64.87 42.47 -38.68
C PRO A 551 -63.45 42.81 -38.18
N GLN A 552 -62.78 43.65 -38.97
CA GLN A 552 -61.56 44.41 -38.66
C GLN A 552 -61.99 45.76 -37.98
N ALA A 553 -61.19 46.79 -37.71
CA ALA A 553 -59.79 47.15 -38.03
C ALA A 553 -59.27 48.26 -37.07
N GLU A 554 -58.00 48.67 -37.23
CA GLU A 554 -57.44 50.05 -37.05
C GLU A 554 -57.50 50.71 -35.63
N ALA A 555 -56.39 51.22 -35.05
CA ALA A 555 -55.59 52.43 -35.37
C ALA A 555 -56.29 53.76 -34.93
N GLU A 556 -55.63 54.88 -34.55
CA GLU A 556 -54.22 55.30 -34.63
C GLU A 556 -53.90 56.48 -33.66
N ALA A 557 -52.62 56.86 -33.52
CA ALA A 557 -52.02 58.20 -33.24
C ALA A 557 -52.51 59.20 -32.13
N GLU A 558 -51.57 59.51 -31.21
CA GLU A 558 -51.03 60.86 -30.82
C GLU A 558 -51.77 61.97 -30.00
N ALA A 559 -50.91 62.78 -29.34
CA ALA A 559 -50.98 64.25 -29.08
C ALA A 559 -51.49 64.88 -27.74
N GLU A 560 -50.54 65.07 -26.81
CA GLU A 560 -50.27 66.26 -25.94
C GLU A 560 -51.38 67.11 -25.24
N ARG A 561 -51.22 67.32 -23.90
CA ARG A 561 -50.80 68.63 -23.29
C ARG A 561 -50.71 68.67 -21.74
N LYS A 562 -49.59 69.22 -21.23
CA LYS A 562 -49.36 70.21 -20.12
C LYS A 562 -50.34 70.30 -18.91
N ALA A 563 -49.91 70.53 -17.65
CA ALA A 563 -48.56 70.85 -17.10
C ALA A 563 -48.42 70.60 -15.56
N GLU A 564 -47.18 70.78 -15.10
CA GLU A 564 -46.55 70.95 -13.76
C GLU A 564 -47.30 71.79 -12.68
N PRO A 565 -46.86 71.88 -11.39
CA PRO A 565 -45.47 71.70 -10.86
C PRO A 565 -45.38 70.87 -9.54
N ASP A 566 -44.27 70.77 -8.78
CA ASP A 566 -42.98 71.49 -8.78
C ASP A 566 -41.81 70.70 -8.14
N GLY A 567 -40.58 70.85 -8.66
CA GLY A 567 -39.26 70.53 -8.08
C GLY A 567 -38.93 69.09 -7.59
N ALA A 568 -37.67 68.65 -7.47
CA ALA A 568 -36.33 69.16 -7.85
C ALA A 568 -35.29 68.09 -7.40
N GLN A 569 -34.11 67.82 -7.98
CA GLN A 569 -33.33 68.17 -9.21
C GLN A 569 -32.12 67.17 -9.20
N ASP A 570 -31.44 66.68 -10.26
CA ASP A 570 -31.58 66.64 -11.73
C ASP A 570 -30.72 65.46 -12.30
N ASP A 571 -30.88 65.11 -13.59
CA ASP A 571 -29.93 64.56 -14.61
C ASP A 571 -28.80 63.55 -14.24
N ALA A 572 -28.72 62.33 -14.81
CA ALA A 572 -28.44 61.90 -16.21
C ALA A 572 -26.93 62.00 -16.61
N ALA A 573 -26.19 60.89 -16.77
CA ALA A 573 -26.06 60.01 -17.96
C ALA A 573 -25.42 60.71 -19.19
N MET A 574 -24.43 60.15 -19.93
CA MET A 574 -24.09 58.75 -20.23
C MET A 574 -22.64 58.63 -20.81
N ALA A 575 -22.17 57.41 -21.14
CA ALA A 575 -20.94 57.05 -21.90
C ALA A 575 -19.64 56.82 -21.04
N PRO A 576 -18.55 56.18 -21.56
CA PRO A 576 -17.89 55.08 -20.83
C PRO A 576 -16.34 55.17 -20.70
N GLU A 577 -15.73 54.03 -20.32
CA GLU A 577 -14.29 53.65 -20.36
C GLU A 577 -13.40 53.87 -19.11
N THR A 578 -12.42 52.95 -18.97
CA THR A 578 -11.13 53.02 -18.23
C THR A 578 -11.02 52.99 -16.68
N GLU A 579 -10.23 51.99 -16.24
CA GLU A 579 -9.10 52.03 -15.26
C GLU A 579 -9.27 52.09 -13.72
N ALA A 580 -8.47 51.20 -13.09
CA ALA A 580 -7.71 51.28 -11.83
C ALA A 580 -8.33 51.79 -10.51
N GLU A 581 -8.19 50.98 -9.46
CA GLU A 581 -8.33 51.42 -8.06
C GLU A 581 -7.00 52.06 -7.55
N PRO A 582 -7.06 53.10 -6.67
CA PRO A 582 -5.92 53.98 -6.40
C PRO A 582 -5.14 53.70 -5.10
N GLU A 583 -3.91 54.21 -5.06
CA GLU A 583 -3.05 54.30 -3.86
C GLU A 583 -3.28 55.59 -3.03
N ALA A 584 -2.56 55.65 -1.90
CA ALA A 584 -2.00 56.85 -1.23
C ALA A 584 -2.66 57.38 0.06
N GLU A 585 -1.80 57.44 1.08
CA GLU A 585 -1.91 58.10 2.40
C GLU A 585 -1.91 59.65 2.27
N PRO A 586 -2.00 60.46 3.36
CA PRO A 586 -0.90 60.64 4.35
C PRO A 586 -1.43 60.85 5.81
N GLU A 587 -0.71 61.30 6.85
CA GLU A 587 0.59 61.97 6.98
C GLU A 587 1.15 61.93 8.43
N SER A 588 2.48 62.09 8.60
CA SER A 588 3.23 62.81 9.68
C SER A 588 4.43 62.07 10.34
N GLU A 589 5.51 62.83 10.59
CA GLU A 589 6.90 62.38 10.86
C GLU A 589 7.44 62.95 12.21
N PRO A 590 8.77 63.09 12.52
CA PRO A 590 10.00 62.37 12.09
C PRO A 590 11.05 62.06 13.22
N ALA A 591 11.96 61.09 12.96
CA ALA A 591 13.42 61.08 13.30
C ALA A 591 13.92 61.04 14.80
N PRO A 592 15.21 60.72 15.10
CA PRO A 592 16.34 60.43 14.19
C PRO A 592 17.16 59.12 14.41
N ASP A 593 17.47 58.48 13.28
CA ASP A 593 18.66 57.72 12.84
C ASP A 593 19.85 57.43 13.82
N SER A 594 20.30 56.16 13.85
CA SER A 594 21.73 55.83 13.75
C SER A 594 22.01 54.37 13.33
N GLN A 595 22.52 54.23 12.10
CA GLN A 595 23.45 53.18 11.59
C GLN A 595 22.96 51.72 11.48
N ALA A 596 22.98 51.20 10.25
CA ALA A 596 22.72 49.81 9.92
C ALA A 596 23.98 48.91 10.06
N ALA A 597 23.76 47.68 10.50
CA ALA A 597 24.65 46.54 10.24
C ALA A 597 24.11 45.75 9.01
N PRO A 598 24.95 44.99 8.28
CA PRO A 598 24.46 44.19 7.16
C PRO A 598 23.55 43.07 7.64
N ALA A 599 22.45 42.84 6.93
CA ALA A 599 21.60 41.67 7.16
C ALA A 599 22.35 40.39 6.76
N SER A 600 22.38 39.41 7.65
CA SER A 600 22.72 38.03 7.32
C SER A 600 21.60 37.39 6.48
N GLU A 601 21.96 36.45 5.61
CA GLU A 601 20.97 35.61 4.91
C GLU A 601 20.07 34.85 5.89
N PRO A 602 18.82 34.54 5.52
CA PRO A 602 17.98 33.65 6.32
C PRO A 602 18.58 32.23 6.30
N GLU A 603 18.87 31.69 7.48
CA GLU A 603 19.35 30.32 7.59
C GLU A 603 18.28 29.31 7.14
N ALA A 604 18.73 28.22 6.53
CA ALA A 604 17.86 27.16 6.03
C ALA A 604 17.15 26.41 7.19
N PRO A 605 15.95 25.86 6.97
CA PRO A 605 15.27 25.07 8.00
C PRO A 605 16.10 23.84 8.38
N VAL A 606 16.45 23.75 9.67
CA VAL A 606 17.15 22.60 10.25
C VAL A 606 16.19 21.42 10.37
N ASP A 607 16.62 20.23 9.95
CA ASP A 607 15.78 19.03 9.99
C ASP A 607 15.49 18.58 11.43
N GLU A 608 14.22 18.59 11.84
CA GLU A 608 13.78 18.12 13.16
C GLU A 608 14.08 16.63 13.39
N ARG A 609 14.29 15.83 12.33
CA ARG A 609 14.68 14.42 12.45
C ARG A 609 16.09 14.25 13.03
N ALA A 610 16.98 15.24 12.87
CA ALA A 610 18.33 15.20 13.43
C ALA A 610 18.37 15.41 14.97
N ARG A 611 17.22 15.35 15.66
CA ARG A 611 17.06 15.53 17.11
C ARG A 611 15.98 14.60 17.70
N ALA A 612 15.96 13.34 17.28
CA ALA A 612 15.24 12.27 17.99
C ALA A 612 16.18 11.54 18.98
N PRO A 613 15.64 10.82 19.98
CA PRO A 613 16.40 9.76 20.66
C PRO A 613 16.75 8.61 19.69
N ASP A 614 17.58 7.68 20.16
CA ASP A 614 18.07 6.51 19.42
C ASP A 614 18.52 5.43 20.42
N LEU A 615 17.93 4.23 20.43
CA LEU A 615 18.14 3.28 21.55
C LEU A 615 19.01 2.06 21.19
N ALA A 616 20.33 2.29 21.16
CA ALA A 616 21.33 1.24 21.04
C ALA A 616 21.23 0.20 22.18
N VAL A 617 21.16 -1.08 21.80
CA VAL A 617 21.21 -2.22 22.73
C VAL A 617 22.53 -2.95 22.59
N THR A 618 23.28 -3.08 23.68
CA THR A 618 24.48 -3.93 23.77
C THR A 618 24.26 -5.04 24.79
N VAL A 619 24.70 -6.27 24.50
CA VAL A 619 24.63 -7.38 25.46
C VAL A 619 26.05 -7.85 25.80
N ARG A 620 26.38 -7.91 27.10
CA ARG A 620 27.63 -8.53 27.58
C ARG A 620 27.33 -9.80 28.38
N ALA A 621 28.21 -10.79 28.29
CA ALA A 621 28.25 -11.89 29.25
C ALA A 621 29.18 -11.50 30.42
N ASP A 622 28.74 -11.68 31.67
CA ASP A 622 29.51 -11.26 32.85
C ASP A 622 30.64 -12.25 33.24
N ALA A 623 30.77 -13.35 32.51
CA ALA A 623 31.76 -14.40 32.76
C ALA A 623 32.19 -15.11 31.48
N ASP A 624 33.44 -15.59 31.45
CA ASP A 624 34.01 -16.33 30.30
C ASP A 624 33.35 -17.71 30.08
N ALA A 625 32.63 -18.27 31.06
CA ALA A 625 31.95 -19.56 30.96
C ALA A 625 30.83 -19.72 32.01
N CYS A 626 29.74 -20.41 31.65
CA CYS A 626 28.69 -20.82 32.59
C CYS A 626 29.04 -22.15 33.30
N GLU A 627 28.88 -22.23 34.62
CA GLU A 627 28.89 -23.53 35.32
C GLU A 627 27.55 -24.28 35.14
N PRO A 628 27.54 -25.59 34.81
CA PRO A 628 26.30 -26.34 34.57
C PRO A 628 25.31 -26.38 35.76
N GLY A 629 24.26 -25.57 35.66
CA GLY A 629 23.19 -25.46 36.66
C GLY A 629 23.38 -24.34 37.69
N ALA A 630 24.45 -23.55 37.59
CA ALA A 630 24.53 -22.22 38.17
C ALA A 630 23.65 -21.23 37.38
N ALA A 631 23.53 -20.00 37.88
CA ALA A 631 23.13 -18.88 37.05
C ALA A 631 24.36 -18.37 36.27
N CYS A 632 24.11 -17.91 35.04
CA CYS A 632 25.08 -17.32 34.14
C CYS A 632 24.52 -15.95 33.76
N SER A 633 25.15 -14.89 34.26
CA SER A 633 24.61 -13.54 34.16
C SER A 633 25.00 -12.87 32.84
N PHE A 634 24.05 -12.14 32.28
CA PHE A 634 24.25 -11.23 31.16
C PHE A 634 23.80 -9.84 31.59
N THR A 635 24.50 -8.82 31.11
CA THR A 635 24.08 -7.43 31.29
C THR A 635 23.73 -6.84 29.93
N VAL A 636 22.46 -6.47 29.77
CA VAL A 636 21.94 -5.70 28.64
C VAL A 636 22.09 -4.22 28.99
N VAL A 637 22.72 -3.45 28.13
CA VAL A 637 22.84 -1.99 28.23
C VAL A 637 21.97 -1.38 27.14
N ILE A 638 21.14 -0.42 27.53
CA ILE A 638 20.29 0.38 26.64
C ILE A 638 20.83 1.80 26.71
N ALA A 639 21.45 2.30 25.64
CA ALA A 639 22.03 3.64 25.56
C ALA A 639 21.18 4.54 24.67
N ASN A 640 21.06 5.84 25.01
CA ASN A 640 20.48 6.83 24.10
C ASN A 640 21.59 7.51 23.29
N GLU A 641 21.87 7.02 22.09
CA GLU A 641 22.87 7.59 21.17
C GLU A 641 22.30 8.77 20.35
N GLY A 642 21.04 9.16 20.62
CA GLY A 642 20.29 10.15 19.85
C GLY A 642 20.40 11.59 20.36
N GLY A 643 20.07 12.54 19.48
CA GLY A 643 20.19 13.99 19.73
C GLY A 643 19.13 14.62 20.63
N ALA A 644 18.28 13.83 21.30
CA ALA A 644 17.29 14.29 22.27
C ALA A 644 16.97 13.21 23.31
N ALA A 645 16.44 13.62 24.47
CA ALA A 645 16.06 12.71 25.54
C ALA A 645 14.95 11.72 25.14
N TYR A 646 15.12 10.45 25.49
CA TYR A 646 14.01 9.51 25.62
C TYR A 646 13.30 9.70 26.97
N SER A 647 11.98 9.56 26.99
CA SER A 647 11.19 9.48 28.23
C SER A 647 9.96 8.60 28.00
N GLY A 648 9.83 7.52 28.79
CA GLY A 648 8.77 6.52 28.66
C GLY A 648 9.13 5.15 29.23
N GLN A 649 8.25 4.18 29.00
CA GLN A 649 8.42 2.80 29.46
C GLN A 649 9.36 2.02 28.52
N LEU A 650 10.52 1.55 29.01
CA LEU A 650 11.37 0.67 28.20
C LEU A 650 10.76 -0.73 28.10
N ALA A 651 10.86 -1.35 26.93
CA ALA A 651 10.48 -2.73 26.68
C ALA A 651 11.58 -3.41 25.85
N ILE A 652 12.04 -4.58 26.30
CA ILE A 652 13.11 -5.38 25.71
C ILE A 652 12.59 -6.78 25.41
N LEU A 653 12.79 -7.27 24.19
CA LEU A 653 12.59 -8.66 23.80
C LEU A 653 13.91 -9.40 24.01
N ASP A 654 13.85 -10.53 24.68
CA ASP A 654 15.03 -11.33 24.99
C ASP A 654 14.83 -12.79 24.58
N ARG A 655 15.86 -13.38 23.96
CA ARG A 655 15.87 -14.77 23.49
C ARG A 655 17.11 -15.49 24.00
N ILE A 656 16.84 -16.62 24.68
CA ILE A 656 17.85 -17.43 25.38
C ILE A 656 18.03 -18.76 24.65
N GLU A 657 19.26 -19.05 24.22
CA GLU A 657 19.66 -20.34 23.67
C GLU A 657 20.55 -21.12 24.66
N PRO A 658 20.56 -22.46 24.64
CA PRO A 658 19.76 -23.36 23.79
C PRO A 658 18.37 -23.61 24.37
N ALA A 659 17.45 -24.09 23.54
CA ALA A 659 16.07 -24.41 23.91
C ALA A 659 15.98 -25.37 25.12
N GLY A 660 15.76 -24.79 26.31
CA GLY A 660 15.82 -25.50 27.60
C GLY A 660 16.52 -24.71 28.72
N ALA A 661 17.33 -23.71 28.36
CA ALA A 661 17.75 -22.66 29.28
C ALA A 661 16.54 -21.80 29.71
N ARG A 662 16.62 -21.17 30.89
CA ARG A 662 15.55 -20.32 31.44
C ARG A 662 16.11 -19.12 32.18
N LEU A 663 15.44 -17.98 32.05
CA LEU A 663 15.64 -16.85 32.94
C LEU A 663 15.30 -17.27 34.38
N ALA A 664 16.12 -16.86 35.34
CA ALA A 664 15.99 -17.23 36.75
C ALA A 664 15.91 -16.03 37.70
N ASP A 665 16.45 -14.88 37.31
CA ASP A 665 16.26 -13.59 37.97
C ASP A 665 16.47 -12.44 36.97
N ALA A 666 15.90 -11.26 37.24
CA ALA A 666 16.09 -10.05 36.45
C ALA A 666 16.18 -8.83 37.37
N SER A 667 17.12 -7.92 37.12
CA SER A 667 17.47 -6.84 38.06
C SER A 667 18.14 -5.64 37.37
N PRO A 668 18.20 -4.45 38.01
CA PRO A 668 17.57 -4.09 39.29
C PRO A 668 16.04 -3.95 39.20
N ASP A 669 15.36 -3.89 40.35
CA ASP A 669 14.03 -3.28 40.41
C ASP A 669 14.12 -1.85 39.84
N PRO A 670 13.17 -1.37 39.01
CA PRO A 670 11.83 -1.92 38.76
C PRO A 670 11.67 -2.78 37.49
N TRP A 671 12.72 -3.38 36.93
CA TRP A 671 12.58 -4.25 35.76
C TRP A 671 11.69 -5.47 36.04
N SER A 672 10.82 -5.83 35.08
CA SER A 672 9.93 -6.99 35.18
C SER A 672 9.91 -7.80 33.88
N CYS A 673 10.25 -9.09 33.95
CA CYS A 673 10.36 -9.98 32.78
C CYS A 673 9.33 -11.11 32.78
N VAL A 674 8.72 -11.41 31.63
CA VAL A 674 7.72 -12.49 31.49
C VAL A 674 8.03 -13.49 30.36
N ASP A 675 7.93 -14.79 30.67
CA ASP A 675 8.16 -15.91 29.76
C ASP A 675 6.99 -16.09 28.76
N LEU A 676 7.26 -15.83 27.48
CA LEU A 676 6.34 -16.03 26.37
C LEU A 676 6.54 -17.38 25.64
N ARG A 677 7.10 -18.39 26.31
CA ARG A 677 7.46 -19.73 25.79
C ARG A 677 8.65 -19.69 24.82
N SER A 678 9.82 -19.35 25.37
CA SER A 678 11.15 -19.23 24.71
C SER A 678 11.51 -17.86 24.13
N GLU A 679 10.65 -16.85 24.33
CA GLU A 679 11.02 -15.43 24.31
C GLU A 679 10.66 -14.85 25.69
N TYR A 680 11.38 -13.83 26.16
CA TYR A 680 11.07 -13.07 27.37
C TYR A 680 10.81 -11.61 26.99
N VAL A 681 9.80 -10.99 27.61
CA VAL A 681 9.57 -9.55 27.48
C VAL A 681 9.86 -8.90 28.83
N CYS A 682 10.89 -8.05 28.86
CA CYS A 682 11.38 -7.33 30.02
C CYS A 682 11.00 -5.86 29.92
N ILE A 683 10.42 -5.29 30.98
CA ILE A 683 9.79 -3.97 30.96
C ILE A 683 10.24 -3.16 32.18
N HIS A 684 10.69 -1.92 31.93
CA HIS A 684 11.00 -0.92 32.96
C HIS A 684 9.89 0.16 32.93
N PRO A 685 9.03 0.26 33.96
CA PRO A 685 7.73 0.93 33.88
C PRO A 685 7.77 2.40 33.46
N ASP A 686 8.81 3.14 33.86
CA ASP A 686 9.08 4.54 33.52
C ASP A 686 10.60 4.76 33.55
N ALA A 687 11.18 5.30 32.48
CA ALA A 687 12.59 5.66 32.35
C ALA A 687 12.71 6.99 31.59
N THR A 688 13.77 7.74 31.88
CA THR A 688 14.21 8.87 31.05
C THR A 688 15.70 8.71 30.84
N LEU A 689 16.14 8.91 29.60
CA LEU A 689 17.54 8.84 29.19
C LEU A 689 17.85 10.08 28.37
N GLU A 690 18.65 11.00 28.92
CA GLU A 690 19.24 12.10 28.16
C GLU A 690 20.20 11.54 27.08
N PRO A 691 20.64 12.35 26.09
CA PRO A 691 21.71 11.94 25.17
C PRO A 691 22.96 11.45 25.92
N ASP A 692 23.58 10.39 25.42
CA ASP A 692 24.70 9.64 26.03
C ASP A 692 24.36 8.93 27.37
N GLU A 693 23.10 8.91 27.83
CA GLU A 693 22.69 8.21 29.07
C GLU A 693 22.31 6.74 28.83
N THR A 694 22.52 5.89 29.85
CA THR A 694 22.32 4.43 29.76
C THR A 694 21.46 3.84 30.88
N ALA A 695 20.57 2.91 30.55
CA ALA A 695 19.94 1.98 31.50
C ALA A 695 20.57 0.57 31.41
N GLU A 696 20.73 -0.12 32.54
CA GLU A 696 21.15 -1.53 32.58
C GLU A 696 19.99 -2.47 32.97
N LEU A 697 19.95 -3.64 32.33
CA LEU A 697 19.10 -4.79 32.65
C LEU A 697 19.99 -6.03 32.79
N ARG A 698 20.13 -6.54 34.02
CA ARG A 698 20.85 -7.78 34.33
C ARG A 698 19.90 -8.97 34.28
N LEU A 699 20.25 -9.99 33.49
CA LEU A 699 19.52 -11.24 33.30
C LEU A 699 20.33 -12.44 33.81
N ASP A 700 19.80 -13.17 34.80
CA ASP A 700 20.45 -14.33 35.41
C ASP A 700 19.90 -15.62 34.79
N ILE A 701 20.69 -16.29 33.93
CA ILE A 701 20.21 -17.39 33.08
C ILE A 701 20.68 -18.74 33.58
N ARG A 702 19.77 -19.72 33.70
CA ARG A 702 20.10 -21.10 34.12
C ARG A 702 20.02 -22.08 32.96
N ALA A 703 21.16 -22.68 32.64
CA ALA A 703 21.28 -23.73 31.63
C ALA A 703 20.62 -25.07 32.06
N PRO A 704 20.14 -25.90 31.11
CA PRO A 704 19.50 -27.18 31.43
C PRO A 704 20.50 -28.20 31.98
N ARG A 705 20.10 -28.95 33.02
CA ARG A 705 20.97 -29.92 33.70
C ARG A 705 21.42 -31.04 32.75
N GLY A 706 22.74 -31.15 32.57
CA GLY A 706 23.36 -32.20 31.73
C GLY A 706 23.48 -31.84 30.25
N GLY A 707 23.16 -30.61 29.85
CA GLY A 707 23.48 -30.11 28.51
C GLY A 707 24.98 -29.81 28.33
N SER A 708 25.43 -29.77 27.08
CA SER A 708 26.77 -29.35 26.67
C SER A 708 26.67 -28.49 25.41
N GLY A 709 27.16 -27.25 25.47
CA GLY A 709 27.09 -26.26 24.40
C GLY A 709 27.33 -24.85 24.96
N SER A 710 27.29 -23.84 24.10
CA SER A 710 27.22 -22.44 24.50
C SER A 710 25.83 -22.08 25.03
N VAL A 711 25.76 -21.05 25.87
CA VAL A 711 24.53 -20.30 26.18
C VAL A 711 24.64 -18.99 25.40
N ARG A 712 23.60 -18.61 24.65
CA ARG A 712 23.53 -17.30 23.98
C ARG A 712 22.38 -16.51 24.59
N ASN A 713 22.63 -15.22 24.83
CA ASN A 713 21.58 -14.27 25.13
C ASN A 713 21.51 -13.24 23.99
N CYS A 714 20.32 -12.99 23.45
CA CYS A 714 20.07 -12.01 22.40
C CYS A 714 18.94 -11.09 22.84
N SER A 715 19.21 -9.79 22.91
CA SER A 715 18.27 -8.79 23.42
C SER A 715 18.03 -7.70 22.37
N GLN A 716 16.80 -7.20 22.29
CA GLN A 716 16.35 -6.23 21.28
C GLN A 716 15.37 -5.22 21.91
N ALA A 717 15.46 -3.95 21.54
CA ALA A 717 14.45 -2.96 21.92
C ALA A 717 13.12 -3.23 21.20
N LEU A 718 12.03 -3.33 21.97
CA LEU A 718 10.68 -3.55 21.44
C LEU A 718 10.09 -2.23 20.95
N TRP A 719 10.69 -1.62 19.94
CA TRP A 719 10.23 -0.36 19.34
C TRP A 719 9.83 -0.51 17.87
N ASN A 720 10.45 -1.47 17.18
CA ASN A 720 10.00 -2.06 15.91
C ASN A 720 10.20 -3.60 15.98
N GLY A 721 10.00 -4.33 14.87
CA GLY A 721 10.41 -5.75 14.71
C GLY A 721 9.74 -6.81 15.59
N ALA A 722 8.95 -6.42 16.59
CA ALA A 722 8.39 -7.28 17.63
C ALA A 722 7.49 -8.43 17.10
N THR A 723 7.59 -9.62 17.69
CA THR A 723 6.57 -10.66 17.48
C THR A 723 5.22 -10.15 17.97
N LEU A 724 4.12 -10.49 17.27
CA LEU A 724 2.76 -10.05 17.67
C LEU A 724 2.46 -10.38 19.14
N ARG A 725 3.00 -11.49 19.65
CA ARG A 725 2.84 -11.89 21.05
C ARG A 725 3.62 -10.99 22.01
N ALA A 726 4.86 -10.61 21.68
CA ALA A 726 5.63 -9.64 22.45
C ALA A 726 4.98 -8.24 22.42
N ARG A 727 4.48 -7.81 21.26
CA ARG A 727 3.73 -6.57 21.08
C ARG A 727 2.46 -6.50 21.94
N ILE A 728 1.68 -7.60 22.00
CA ILE A 728 0.52 -7.70 22.89
C ILE A 728 0.95 -7.69 24.38
N ALA A 729 2.07 -8.32 24.73
CA ALA A 729 2.58 -8.31 26.11
C ALA A 729 2.97 -6.89 26.55
N ALA A 730 3.68 -6.13 25.70
CA ALA A 730 3.95 -4.71 25.93
C ALA A 730 2.63 -3.94 26.12
N ALA A 731 1.68 -4.03 25.18
CA ALA A 731 0.37 -3.37 25.31
C ALA A 731 -0.34 -3.71 26.63
N GLN A 732 -0.36 -4.99 27.04
CA GLN A 732 -0.93 -5.42 28.33
C GLN A 732 -0.24 -4.73 29.52
N ALA A 733 1.08 -4.59 29.50
CA ALA A 733 1.84 -3.93 30.56
C ALA A 733 1.57 -2.41 30.60
N GLY A 734 1.71 -1.73 29.47
CA GLY A 734 1.48 -0.28 29.37
C GLY A 734 0.06 0.14 29.78
N LEU A 735 -0.95 -0.72 29.55
CA LEU A 735 -2.34 -0.54 29.99
C LEU A 735 -2.55 -0.88 31.47
N ASN A 736 -1.87 -1.91 32.00
CA ASN A 736 -1.96 -2.28 33.41
C ASN A 736 -1.33 -1.21 34.31
N GLU A 737 -0.20 -0.62 33.92
CA GLU A 737 0.46 0.47 34.64
C GLU A 737 -0.45 1.70 34.74
N ARG A 738 -1.18 1.99 33.65
CA ARG A 738 -2.24 3.02 33.59
C ARG A 738 -3.54 2.63 34.32
N GLY A 739 -3.55 1.50 35.04
CA GLY A 739 -4.65 1.04 35.90
C GLY A 739 -5.83 0.38 35.17
N LEU A 740 -5.74 0.12 33.87
CA LEU A 740 -6.89 -0.28 33.04
C LEU A 740 -7.20 -1.79 33.03
N SER A 741 -6.44 -2.59 33.78
CA SER A 741 -6.72 -4.02 34.06
C SER A 741 -6.80 -4.91 32.80
N ALA A 742 -5.80 -4.79 31.93
CA ALA A 742 -5.67 -5.55 30.68
C ALA A 742 -5.54 -7.08 30.86
N GLY A 743 -5.38 -7.57 32.08
CA GLY A 743 -5.18 -8.99 32.39
C GLY A 743 -3.72 -9.29 32.78
N PRO A 744 -3.31 -10.57 32.83
CA PRO A 744 -1.89 -10.91 32.93
C PRO A 744 -1.15 -10.42 31.68
N VAL A 745 0.15 -10.13 31.83
CA VAL A 745 1.06 -9.83 30.72
C VAL A 745 1.53 -11.16 30.12
N ASP A 746 0.74 -11.78 29.25
CA ASP A 746 0.99 -13.12 28.68
C ASP A 746 1.11 -13.14 27.14
N GLY A 747 0.92 -11.98 26.51
CA GLY A 747 0.89 -11.79 25.06
C GLY A 747 -0.37 -12.32 24.38
N ILE A 748 -1.42 -12.67 25.14
CA ILE A 748 -2.67 -13.23 24.60
C ILE A 748 -3.73 -12.13 24.57
N MET A 749 -4.26 -11.82 23.39
CA MET A 749 -5.34 -10.85 23.21
C MET A 749 -6.66 -11.35 23.83
N GLY A 750 -6.79 -11.17 25.14
CA GLY A 750 -7.98 -11.55 25.92
C GLY A 750 -9.03 -10.45 25.96
N SER A 751 -10.24 -10.81 26.41
CA SER A 751 -11.35 -9.84 26.59
C SER A 751 -11.00 -8.69 27.54
N LYS A 752 -10.22 -8.96 28.60
CA LYS A 752 -9.68 -7.91 29.48
C LYS A 752 -8.74 -6.96 28.75
N THR A 753 -7.85 -7.49 27.91
CA THR A 753 -6.90 -6.69 27.13
C THR A 753 -7.65 -5.79 26.16
N ARG A 754 -8.62 -6.36 25.43
CA ARG A 754 -9.51 -5.66 24.52
C ARG A 754 -10.28 -4.52 25.21
N SER A 755 -10.93 -4.78 26.34
CA SER A 755 -11.66 -3.73 27.08
C SER A 755 -10.74 -2.68 27.75
N ALA A 756 -9.50 -3.03 28.09
CA ALA A 756 -8.51 -2.06 28.55
C ALA A 756 -8.05 -1.14 27.41
N ILE A 757 -7.87 -1.68 26.20
CA ILE A 757 -7.56 -0.90 24.98
C ILE A 757 -8.73 0.05 24.65
N GLU A 758 -9.95 -0.44 24.66
CA GLU A 758 -11.17 0.35 24.43
C GLU A 758 -11.31 1.49 25.45
N ALA A 759 -11.10 1.19 26.74
CA ALA A 759 -11.12 2.18 27.82
C ALA A 759 -9.99 3.21 27.69
N PHE A 760 -8.79 2.79 27.29
CA PHE A 760 -7.65 3.69 27.09
C PHE A 760 -7.92 4.67 25.95
N ARG A 761 -8.28 4.18 24.75
CA ARG A 761 -8.59 5.00 23.58
C ARG A 761 -9.71 6.01 23.87
N SER A 762 -10.75 5.56 24.56
CA SER A 762 -11.85 6.42 25.03
C SER A 762 -11.43 7.50 26.03
N SER A 763 -10.24 7.41 26.63
CA SER A 763 -9.67 8.39 27.56
C SER A 763 -8.57 9.27 26.95
N THR A 764 -8.07 8.95 25.74
CA THR A 764 -6.94 9.60 25.08
C THR A 764 -7.25 10.13 23.67
N GLU A 765 -8.53 10.26 23.32
CA GLU A 765 -9.04 10.75 22.02
C GLU A 765 -8.58 9.94 20.79
N LEU A 766 -8.04 8.73 21.00
CA LEU A 766 -7.64 7.82 19.92
C LEU A 766 -8.86 7.22 19.18
N PRO A 767 -8.70 6.84 17.89
CA PRO A 767 -9.72 6.11 17.15
C PRO A 767 -10.16 4.85 17.88
N ALA A 768 -11.48 4.68 18.02
CA ALA A 768 -12.09 3.58 18.77
C ALA A 768 -11.76 2.21 18.16
N GLY A 769 -11.35 1.27 19.01
CA GLY A 769 -10.95 -0.07 18.61
C GLY A 769 -10.49 -0.91 19.81
N GLY A 770 -10.32 -2.21 19.60
CA GLY A 770 -9.90 -3.17 20.61
C GLY A 770 -8.60 -3.90 20.29
N GLU A 771 -7.84 -3.41 19.30
CA GLU A 771 -6.62 -4.03 18.76
C GLU A 771 -5.34 -3.30 19.19
N VAL A 772 -4.18 -3.92 18.94
CA VAL A 772 -2.84 -3.35 19.21
C VAL A 772 -2.19 -2.86 17.91
N ASP A 773 -2.58 -1.66 17.49
CA ASP A 773 -2.04 -0.92 16.33
C ASP A 773 -0.85 -0.02 16.72
N GLU A 774 -0.33 0.80 15.80
CA GLU A 774 0.79 1.70 16.09
C GLU A 774 0.35 2.89 16.95
N GLU A 775 -0.87 3.39 16.75
CA GLU A 775 -1.45 4.53 17.46
C GLU A 775 -1.65 4.22 18.95
N LEU A 776 -2.09 3.00 19.29
CA LEU A 776 -2.11 2.54 20.67
C LEU A 776 -0.69 2.51 21.27
N MET A 777 0.26 1.93 20.55
CA MET A 777 1.61 1.74 21.09
C MET A 777 2.34 3.08 21.24
N ALA A 778 2.20 4.01 20.32
CA ALA A 778 2.67 5.39 20.46
C ALA A 778 2.05 6.09 21.68
N ALA A 779 0.74 5.95 21.91
CA ALA A 779 0.11 6.52 23.10
C ALA A 779 0.51 5.82 24.42
N LEU A 780 0.98 4.57 24.37
CA LEU A 780 1.51 3.83 25.53
C LEU A 780 3.01 4.06 25.79
N TYR A 781 3.81 4.36 24.76
CA TYR A 781 5.28 4.34 24.77
C TYR A 781 5.97 5.60 24.24
N GLY A 782 5.22 6.60 23.77
CA GLY A 782 5.76 7.83 23.19
C GLY A 782 6.01 7.70 21.68
N ARG A 783 7.26 7.82 21.26
CA ARG A 783 7.64 7.83 19.82
C ARG A 783 7.84 6.42 19.23
N TRP A 784 6.96 5.48 19.58
CA TRP A 784 6.98 4.10 19.09
C TRP A 784 7.11 4.04 17.56
N GLY A 785 8.14 3.35 17.06
CA GLY A 785 8.43 3.21 15.62
C GLY A 785 8.89 4.47 14.87
N VAL A 786 9.00 5.64 15.51
CA VAL A 786 9.32 6.94 14.85
C VAL A 786 10.27 7.86 15.64
N GLY A 787 10.83 7.38 16.75
CA GLY A 787 11.75 8.13 17.62
C GLY A 787 13.06 7.40 17.84
N ASP A 788 13.51 6.67 16.84
CA ASP A 788 14.75 5.91 16.77
C ASP A 788 15.40 6.23 15.41
N LEU A 789 16.73 6.32 15.35
CA LEU A 789 17.50 6.86 14.23
C LEU A 789 18.30 5.78 13.47
N ASP A 790 18.81 4.76 14.16
CA ASP A 790 19.58 3.65 13.61
C ASP A 790 19.13 2.28 14.17
N GLN A 791 18.08 1.75 13.57
CA GLN A 791 17.53 0.40 13.78
C GLN A 791 18.55 -0.76 13.56
N SER A 792 19.83 -0.49 13.28
CA SER A 792 20.91 -1.48 13.31
C SER A 792 21.63 -1.59 14.66
N ASN A 793 21.46 -0.63 15.58
CA ASN A 793 21.96 -0.70 16.98
C ASN A 793 20.91 -1.24 17.98
N ASP A 794 19.63 -1.28 17.59
CA ASP A 794 18.44 -1.82 18.27
C ASP A 794 18.57 -3.21 18.94
N SER A 795 19.60 -4.01 18.61
CA SER A 795 19.76 -5.38 19.12
C SER A 795 21.19 -5.92 19.09
N ASP A 796 21.52 -6.78 20.05
CA ASP A 796 22.84 -7.42 20.17
C ASP A 796 22.76 -8.81 20.84
N CYS A 797 23.82 -9.62 20.70
CA CYS A 797 23.87 -10.99 21.18
C CYS A 797 25.22 -11.37 21.81
N ALA A 798 25.21 -11.84 23.06
CA ALA A 798 26.39 -12.30 23.78
C ALA A 798 26.47 -13.83 23.92
N VAL A 799 27.70 -14.34 23.97
CA VAL A 799 28.05 -15.70 24.41
C VAL A 799 29.22 -15.62 25.40
N PRO A 800 29.18 -16.32 26.54
CA PRO A 800 30.30 -16.43 27.49
C PRO A 800 31.60 -16.86 26.80
N GLY A 801 32.63 -16.03 26.93
CA GLY A 801 33.96 -16.27 26.34
C GLY A 801 34.11 -15.84 24.87
N GLU A 802 33.06 -15.31 24.23
CA GLU A 802 33.16 -14.54 22.98
C GLU A 802 33.35 -13.05 23.32
N ALA A 803 34.14 -12.33 22.52
CA ALA A 803 34.34 -10.89 22.73
C ALA A 803 33.04 -10.13 22.40
N SER A 804 32.39 -9.57 23.43
CA SER A 804 31.21 -8.71 23.28
C SER A 804 31.58 -7.38 22.63
N ARG A 805 30.60 -6.66 22.08
CA ARG A 805 30.77 -5.23 21.77
C ARG A 805 30.95 -4.47 23.08
N GLU A 806 31.83 -3.47 23.09
CA GLU A 806 32.11 -2.66 24.27
C GLU A 806 31.27 -1.38 24.19
N ALA A 807 30.25 -1.30 25.06
CA ALA A 807 29.32 -0.17 25.12
C ALA A 807 30.03 1.13 25.54
N PRO A 808 29.45 2.32 25.24
CA PRO A 808 29.92 3.59 25.79
C PRO A 808 30.10 3.52 27.31
N ALA A 809 31.25 3.98 27.81
CA ALA A 809 31.53 3.95 29.24
C ALA A 809 30.65 4.99 29.97
N PRO A 810 29.89 4.59 31.02
CA PRO A 810 28.99 5.50 31.70
C PRO A 810 29.75 6.67 32.35
N PRO A 811 29.14 7.88 32.41
CA PRO A 811 29.79 9.04 33.03
C PRO A 811 30.11 8.76 34.50
N PRO A 812 31.31 9.14 34.99
CA PRO A 812 31.76 8.76 36.33
C PRO A 812 30.91 9.42 37.42
N ALA A 813 30.36 8.59 38.31
CA ALA A 813 29.56 9.05 39.45
C ALA A 813 30.35 10.01 40.36
N SER A 814 29.71 11.13 40.72
CA SER A 814 30.31 12.21 41.50
C SER A 814 30.28 11.93 43.01
N ASP A 815 31.24 11.13 43.47
CA ASP A 815 31.47 10.85 44.89
C ASP A 815 31.81 12.10 45.73
N GLU A 816 31.55 12.02 47.05
CA GLU A 816 31.65 13.15 47.99
C GLU A 816 33.09 13.71 48.18
N PRO A 817 33.22 15.01 48.51
CA PRO A 817 34.50 15.73 48.41
C PRO A 817 35.51 15.37 49.51
N GLN A 818 36.76 15.08 49.11
CA GLN A 818 37.91 15.09 50.01
C GLN A 818 38.85 16.28 49.71
N ASP A 819 39.00 17.12 50.73
CA ASP A 819 39.83 18.32 50.79
C ASP A 819 41.33 18.00 50.61
N THR A 820 42.01 18.62 49.64
CA THR A 820 43.24 19.40 49.88
C THR A 820 43.81 20.16 48.67
N ALA A 821 43.99 21.48 48.85
CA ALA A 821 45.07 22.34 48.32
C ALA A 821 45.37 22.43 46.79
N MET A 822 44.90 23.53 46.17
CA MET A 822 45.57 24.22 45.03
C MET A 822 46.92 24.86 45.49
N PRO A 823 47.92 25.09 44.61
CA PRO A 823 47.98 26.24 43.66
C PRO A 823 48.52 25.88 42.25
N GLU A 824 48.45 26.68 41.17
CA GLU A 824 47.80 27.98 40.82
C GLU A 824 47.82 28.16 39.27
N ASP A 825 47.13 29.19 38.75
CA ASP A 825 47.23 29.77 37.38
C ASP A 825 46.83 28.95 36.13
N ALA A 826 45.50 28.76 35.95
CA ALA A 826 44.84 28.88 34.65
C ALA A 826 43.35 29.30 34.83
N PRO A 827 42.79 30.24 34.04
CA PRO A 827 41.39 30.65 34.18
C PRO A 827 40.41 29.66 33.53
N THR A 828 39.27 29.43 34.17
CA THR A 828 38.19 28.53 33.72
C THR A 828 36.96 29.27 33.17
N PRO A 829 36.02 28.62 32.45
CA PRO A 829 34.94 29.30 31.72
C PRO A 829 33.80 29.93 32.54
N GLU A 830 33.91 30.07 33.86
CA GLU A 830 32.78 30.41 34.76
C GLU A 830 32.47 31.93 34.86
N ASP A 831 33.42 32.81 34.50
CA ASP A 831 33.38 34.26 34.75
C ASP A 831 32.31 35.06 33.97
N THR A 832 31.44 34.42 33.17
CA THR A 832 30.48 35.11 32.29
C THR A 832 29.00 35.04 32.73
N GLN A 833 28.64 34.26 33.75
CA GLN A 833 27.23 33.97 34.07
C GLN A 833 26.62 34.79 35.24
N ALA A 834 27.32 35.77 35.80
CA ALA A 834 26.88 36.55 36.96
C ALA A 834 26.25 37.92 36.62
N ALA A 835 24.92 38.01 36.54
CA ALA A 835 24.21 39.30 36.48
C ALA A 835 22.73 39.29 36.92
N CYS A 836 21.97 38.23 36.60
CA CYS A 836 20.53 38.19 36.87
C CYS A 836 20.23 37.79 38.32
N THR A 837 19.15 38.33 38.90
CA THR A 837 18.81 38.16 40.33
C THR A 837 17.37 37.69 40.53
N GLY A 838 17.07 37.13 41.70
CA GLY A 838 15.71 36.68 42.05
C GLY A 838 15.20 35.46 41.29
N GLY A 839 16.06 34.72 40.59
CA GLY A 839 15.64 33.60 39.74
C GLY A 839 15.13 34.04 38.36
N GLN A 840 15.43 35.27 37.93
CA GLN A 840 15.49 35.58 36.51
C GLN A 840 16.68 34.85 35.87
N ILE A 841 16.47 34.31 34.68
CA ILE A 841 17.53 33.80 33.81
C ILE A 841 17.93 34.89 32.81
N ARG A 842 19.12 34.78 32.22
CA ARG A 842 19.52 35.67 31.14
C ARG A 842 18.96 35.12 29.83
N ASP A 843 18.07 35.88 29.24
CA ASP A 843 17.48 35.62 27.92
C ASP A 843 18.59 35.59 26.85
N ALA A 844 18.62 34.54 26.02
CA ALA A 844 19.73 34.29 25.11
C ALA A 844 19.73 35.26 23.92
N ASP A 845 18.54 35.61 23.41
CA ASP A 845 18.36 36.38 22.18
C ASP A 845 18.47 37.89 22.43
N THR A 846 18.00 38.36 23.59
CA THR A 846 18.03 39.79 23.97
C THR A 846 19.13 40.15 24.97
N GLY A 847 19.74 39.16 25.63
CA GLY A 847 20.76 39.36 26.65
C GLY A 847 20.28 40.02 27.95
N GLN A 848 18.98 40.18 28.15
CA GLN A 848 18.36 40.79 29.35
C GLN A 848 17.96 39.74 30.39
N CYS A 849 17.62 40.18 31.61
CA CYS A 849 17.17 39.27 32.67
C CYS A 849 15.65 39.10 32.64
N ALA A 850 15.18 37.92 32.24
CA ALA A 850 13.77 37.56 32.09
C ALA A 850 13.39 36.43 33.07
N CYS A 851 12.10 36.25 33.33
CA CYS A 851 11.65 35.14 34.16
C CYS A 851 11.46 33.85 33.33
N PRO A 852 11.91 32.67 33.82
CA PRO A 852 11.81 31.42 33.08
C PRO A 852 10.35 30.98 32.88
N SER A 853 10.09 30.23 31.82
CA SER A 853 8.73 29.82 31.36
C SER A 853 7.86 29.17 32.43
N GLY A 854 8.42 28.36 33.34
CA GLY A 854 7.69 27.76 34.46
C GLY A 854 7.31 28.73 35.60
N LYS A 855 7.87 29.94 35.61
CA LYS A 855 7.60 31.02 36.59
C LYS A 855 7.66 32.41 35.93
N PRO A 856 6.85 32.71 34.90
CA PRO A 856 7.11 33.79 33.95
C PRO A 856 6.86 35.21 34.50
N VAL A 857 6.32 35.35 35.73
CA VAL A 857 5.92 36.65 36.29
C VAL A 857 6.94 37.16 37.30
N TRP A 858 7.54 38.32 37.05
CA TRP A 858 8.44 38.97 38.00
C TRP A 858 7.68 39.64 39.15
N ASN A 859 7.83 39.12 40.37
CA ASN A 859 7.21 39.73 41.56
C ASN A 859 8.17 40.75 42.20
N ALA A 860 8.10 42.00 41.74
CA ALA A 860 8.96 43.09 42.21
C ALA A 860 8.88 43.37 43.74
N ALA A 861 7.76 43.02 44.40
CA ALA A 861 7.61 43.18 45.85
C ALA A 861 8.29 42.07 46.67
N LYS A 862 8.56 40.91 46.06
CA LYS A 862 9.32 39.80 46.64
C LYS A 862 10.75 39.67 46.07
N GLY A 863 11.05 40.39 44.99
CA GLY A 863 12.34 40.32 44.28
C GLY A 863 12.58 38.94 43.65
N THR A 864 11.55 38.26 43.15
CA THR A 864 11.69 36.92 42.55
C THR A 864 10.62 36.57 41.51
N CYS A 865 10.97 35.68 40.58
CA CYS A 865 10.06 35.11 39.59
C CYS A 865 9.05 34.12 40.23
N VAL A 866 7.79 34.21 39.85
CA VAL A 866 6.69 33.35 40.34
C VAL A 866 5.86 32.78 39.18
N ALA A 867 5.26 31.61 39.42
CA ALA A 867 4.24 31.06 38.54
C ALA A 867 3.05 32.03 38.42
N ASP A 868 2.38 32.03 37.27
CA ASP A 868 1.17 32.82 37.09
C ASP A 868 0.00 32.19 37.86
N THR A 869 -0.18 32.60 39.11
CA THR A 869 -1.29 32.17 39.96
C THR A 869 -2.50 33.11 39.85
N ALA A 870 -2.66 33.83 38.74
CA ALA A 870 -3.76 34.80 38.54
C ALA A 870 -5.05 34.19 37.95
N LYS A 871 -5.21 32.86 37.96
CA LYS A 871 -6.48 32.19 37.62
C LYS A 871 -6.76 31.04 38.61
N PRO A 872 -7.92 31.02 39.30
CA PRO A 872 -8.22 30.00 40.30
C PRO A 872 -8.61 28.66 39.66
N GLU A 873 -8.34 27.58 40.38
CA GLU A 873 -8.67 26.20 40.01
C GLU A 873 -10.18 26.03 39.74
N THR A 874 -10.53 25.55 38.56
CA THR A 874 -11.90 25.11 38.22
C THR A 874 -11.89 23.63 37.84
N ALA A 875 -12.72 22.84 38.51
CA ALA A 875 -12.72 21.38 38.38
C ALA A 875 -13.13 20.89 36.97
N THR A 876 -12.49 19.82 36.51
CA THR A 876 -12.78 19.12 35.25
C THR A 876 -14.02 18.21 35.35
N PRO A 877 -14.66 17.81 34.22
CA PRO A 877 -16.08 17.46 34.21
C PRO A 877 -16.54 16.17 34.92
N ALA A 878 -15.62 15.32 35.41
CA ALA A 878 -15.89 13.92 35.74
C ALA A 878 -16.62 13.64 37.08
N LEU A 879 -17.04 14.66 37.84
CA LEU A 879 -17.43 14.50 39.25
C LEU A 879 -18.85 14.97 39.65
N CYS A 880 -19.74 15.26 38.69
CA CYS A 880 -21.13 15.61 39.01
C CYS A 880 -21.93 14.41 39.54
N ARG A 881 -22.37 14.47 40.81
CA ARG A 881 -23.07 13.38 41.50
C ARG A 881 -24.59 13.54 41.44
N GLY A 882 -25.32 12.44 41.67
CA GLY A 882 -26.78 12.46 41.83
C GLY A 882 -27.60 12.79 40.57
N GLY A 883 -27.00 12.69 39.38
CA GLY A 883 -27.66 13.05 38.11
C GLY A 883 -27.66 14.56 37.83
N GLN A 884 -26.77 15.32 38.46
CA GLN A 884 -26.37 16.63 37.96
C GLN A 884 -25.52 16.50 36.69
N VAL A 885 -25.52 17.53 35.85
CA VAL A 885 -24.67 17.69 34.67
C VAL A 885 -23.74 18.89 34.86
N TRP A 886 -22.56 18.85 34.24
CA TRP A 886 -21.66 20.01 34.23
C TRP A 886 -22.27 21.16 33.42
N SER A 887 -22.12 22.39 33.89
CA SER A 887 -22.60 23.60 33.20
C SER A 887 -21.45 24.58 33.03
N GLU A 888 -20.81 24.54 31.86
CA GLU A 888 -19.67 25.42 31.52
C GLU A 888 -19.99 26.92 31.71
N PRO A 889 -21.18 27.45 31.32
CA PRO A 889 -21.52 28.86 31.55
C PRO A 889 -21.67 29.27 33.03
N LYS A 890 -21.51 28.32 33.96
CA LYS A 890 -21.61 28.51 35.42
C LYS A 890 -20.45 27.88 36.19
N SER A 891 -19.51 27.22 35.52
CA SER A 891 -18.38 26.46 36.10
C SER A 891 -18.76 25.57 37.29
N GLN A 892 -19.93 24.94 37.28
CA GLN A 892 -20.41 24.07 38.36
C GLN A 892 -21.36 22.98 37.86
N CYS A 893 -21.50 21.91 38.65
CA CYS A 893 -22.55 20.91 38.46
C CYS A 893 -23.93 21.50 38.79
N VAL A 894 -24.92 21.26 37.93
CA VAL A 894 -26.31 21.72 38.11
C VAL A 894 -27.29 20.59 37.76
N CYS A 895 -28.51 20.66 38.29
CA CYS A 895 -29.54 19.73 37.84
C CYS A 895 -30.02 20.03 36.40
N PRO A 896 -30.23 18.99 35.57
CA PRO A 896 -30.67 19.18 34.19
C PRO A 896 -32.11 19.74 34.12
N PRO A 897 -32.49 20.46 33.04
CA PRO A 897 -33.79 21.11 32.93
C PRO A 897 -35.02 20.19 33.09
N THR A 898 -34.85 18.89 32.80
CA THR A 898 -35.88 17.85 32.95
C THR A 898 -36.15 17.43 34.39
N LYS A 899 -35.22 17.72 35.32
CA LYS A 899 -35.30 17.45 36.76
C LYS A 899 -34.62 18.57 37.55
N PRO A 900 -35.14 19.81 37.50
CA PRO A 900 -34.36 21.01 37.82
C PRO A 900 -34.12 21.23 39.32
N ARG A 901 -34.70 20.41 40.22
CA ARG A 901 -34.52 20.56 41.67
C ARG A 901 -33.51 19.56 42.21
N TRP A 902 -32.54 20.05 42.98
CA TRP A 902 -31.76 19.20 43.88
C TRP A 902 -32.63 18.86 45.10
N ASN A 903 -32.69 17.59 45.48
CA ASN A 903 -33.56 17.14 46.57
C ASN A 903 -33.06 17.60 47.96
N GLU A 904 -33.95 17.67 48.94
CA GLU A 904 -33.63 18.22 50.27
C GLU A 904 -32.60 17.38 51.05
N THR A 905 -32.39 16.11 50.69
CA THR A 905 -31.32 15.27 51.27
C THR A 905 -29.95 15.51 50.62
N GLY A 906 -29.86 16.34 49.59
CA GLY A 906 -28.62 16.75 48.94
C GLY A 906 -27.95 15.65 48.10
N GLN A 907 -28.72 14.72 47.53
CA GLN A 907 -28.21 13.48 46.94
C GLN A 907 -28.61 13.23 45.48
N ARG A 908 -29.71 13.80 44.96
CA ARG A 908 -30.10 13.62 43.55
C ARG A 908 -31.00 14.72 43.00
N CYS A 909 -31.06 14.81 41.67
CA CYS A 909 -31.96 15.69 40.92
C CYS A 909 -33.35 15.06 40.73
N GLU A 910 -34.41 15.85 40.97
CA GLU A 910 -35.82 15.44 40.94
C GLU A 910 -36.70 16.44 40.17
N GLY A 911 -37.95 16.04 39.90
CA GLY A 911 -38.94 16.85 39.18
C GLY A 911 -39.39 18.12 39.93
N ALA A 912 -40.25 18.90 39.26
CA ALA A 912 -40.84 20.13 39.79
C ALA A 912 -42.03 19.88 40.73
#